data_AF-A0A2L2WJS9-F1
#
_entry.id   AF-A0A2L2WJS9-F1
#
_cell.length_a   1.000
_cell.length_b   1.000
_cell.length_c   1.000
_cell.angle_alpha   90.00
_cell.angle_beta   90.00
_cell.angle_gamma   90.00
#
_symmetry.space_group_name_H-M   'P 1'
#
loop_
_entity.id
_entity.type
_entity.pdbx_description
1 polymer ?
#
loop_
_entity_poly.entity_id
_entity_poly.type
_entity_poly.pdbx_seq_one_letter_code
_entity_poly.pdbx_strand_id
1 'polypeptide(L)'
;MYDGLDQSVFTVDLAPQPIKHVDNLEEYNEQEGLALSKEEIEYLHKIEKELGRPLTDSEIFGFAQINSEHCRHKIFGGTFIIDGKEMESSLFAMIKKTTQENPNKILSAYKDNVAFAQGPVVEQFAPADQTTSDYFTVKDVESVISLKAETHNFPTTVEPFNGAATGTGGEIRDRMGGGTGSWPIAGTAVYMTSYPRLAEDELSGDRDRDWEDILPVRKWLYQTPEQILIKASNGASDFGNKFGQPLICGSLLTFEHCEGNEKYAYDKVIMLAGGVGYGTKRDCLKKEPQKGNKVVVVGGDNYRIGLGGGSVSSVDTGRYSNGIELNAVQRANPEMQKRAYNLVRALCEGDVNPVVSIHDHGSAGHLNCLSELVEECGGRIDMAKLPIGDKTLSSKEIIANESQERMGLLIDEKHIDDVRKIAERERAPMYVVGETTGDAHFSFEQGDGIRPFDLDVAQMFGHSPKTIMKDNTVRRNYARLAYDNCTDKTQADNGCQQAAGHTQLDTYVSRVLQLEAVACKDWLTNKVDRSVTGKIARQQCQGEIQLPLSDCGVVALDYRGRKGIATALGHAPQAGLASPEAGSVLSVAEALTNIVWAPLSEGMDSLSLSANWMWPCRSQEGEDARLYSAVKALSDFCCAIQVNVPTGKDSLSMTQQYPDGNKIIAPGTVIVSAGGEVSDIRKVVSPVMVNDKNASIYHIDFSFDEQRLGGSAFAQSLGKVGDDVPTVKNPEYFRDAFHAVQELINRGWIMAGHDISAGGLITTLLEMCFANTKGGMHINLHDLCTDGDIVKTLFAENPGVIIEVSDEHKEEFRTFMDEHGTGFAKIGYSTPDDRNITVKCGDFEHKFDIDALRDTWYKTSYLLDRKQSMNGCAAERYANYKNQPLEMKFNKYFTGRLSQYGIDPDRRTPSGIKAAIIREKGTNGEREMAYSLYLAGFDVKDVMMTDLISGRETLEDINMIVFCGGFSNSDVLGSAKGWAGAFLFNPKAKEALEKFYAREDTLSLGICNGCQIMVELGLLDGKPTSDIKQIQMKHNDSHKFESSFVSLAIPENDSVMLRSLAGNRLGIWVAHGEGRFSLPGDESQYNIVAKYNRAEYPGNPNGSDFAVAGICSADGRHLAMMPHLERAIFPWQNAWYPADRRADDVTPWIEAFVNAREWVKARQ
;
A
#
# COMPACT_ATOMS: atom_id res chain seq x y z
N MET A 1 -4.29 36.20 8.37
CA MET A 1 -5.62 35.89 8.94
C MET A 1 -6.60 36.90 8.37
N TYR A 2 -7.78 36.44 7.96
CA TYR A 2 -8.83 37.30 7.39
C TYR A 2 -9.69 37.90 8.53
N ASP A 3 -9.96 39.20 8.48
CA ASP A 3 -10.84 39.90 9.43
C ASP A 3 -12.30 39.78 8.96
N GLY A 4 -12.96 38.69 9.35
CA GLY A 4 -14.33 38.38 8.96
C GLY A 4 -14.43 37.32 7.85
N LEU A 5 -15.52 36.55 7.85
CA LEU A 5 -15.84 35.55 6.83
C LEU A 5 -17.07 36.05 6.04
N ASP A 6 -16.85 36.88 5.03
CA ASP A 6 -17.89 37.30 4.09
C ASP A 6 -17.48 37.00 2.64
N GLN A 7 -18.35 37.30 1.69
CA GLN A 7 -18.12 36.94 0.29
C GLN A 7 -16.91 37.65 -0.34
N SER A 8 -16.46 38.77 0.23
CA SER A 8 -15.28 39.49 -0.27
C SER A 8 -13.99 38.70 -0.06
N VAL A 9 -13.94 37.77 0.90
CA VAL A 9 -12.80 36.86 1.13
C VAL A 9 -12.59 35.89 -0.06
N PHE A 10 -13.64 35.65 -0.85
CA PHE A 10 -13.58 34.83 -2.06
C PHE A 10 -13.48 35.66 -3.35
N THR A 11 -13.43 37.00 -3.25
CA THR A 11 -13.18 37.86 -4.41
C THR A 11 -11.70 37.80 -4.75
N VAL A 12 -11.38 37.36 -5.96
CA VAL A 12 -10.02 37.27 -6.47
C VAL A 12 -9.84 38.30 -7.58
N ASP A 13 -9.16 39.41 -7.29
CA ASP A 13 -8.91 40.51 -8.23
C ASP A 13 -7.62 40.32 -9.06
N LEU A 14 -6.97 39.16 -8.95
CA LEU A 14 -5.75 38.82 -9.69
C LEU A 14 -6.12 38.35 -11.11
N ALA A 15 -5.51 38.98 -12.11
CA ALA A 15 -5.58 38.52 -13.50
C ALA A 15 -4.42 37.54 -13.82
N PRO A 16 -4.60 36.60 -14.75
CA PRO A 16 -3.51 35.79 -15.29
C PRO A 16 -2.33 36.64 -15.76
N GLN A 17 -1.11 36.21 -15.46
CA GLN A 17 0.07 36.84 -16.06
C GLN A 17 0.07 36.62 -17.58
N PRO A 18 0.47 37.64 -18.38
CA PRO A 18 0.57 37.48 -19.82
C PRO A 18 1.71 36.52 -20.19
N ILE A 19 1.59 35.89 -21.36
CA ILE A 19 2.66 35.08 -21.96
C ILE A 19 3.89 35.96 -22.18
N LYS A 20 5.06 35.47 -21.78
CA LYS A 20 6.33 36.17 -21.96
C LYS A 20 7.16 35.49 -23.04
N HIS A 21 7.72 36.27 -23.95
CA HIS A 21 8.87 35.85 -24.76
C HIS A 21 10.13 36.18 -23.99
N VAL A 22 11.03 35.21 -23.84
CA VAL A 22 12.23 35.36 -23.01
C VAL A 22 13.41 35.75 -23.87
N ASP A 23 13.93 36.96 -23.66
CA ASP A 23 15.07 37.49 -24.44
C ASP A 23 16.44 37.01 -23.91
N ASN A 24 16.50 36.51 -22.66
CA ASN A 24 17.72 36.06 -21.99
C ASN A 24 17.45 34.78 -21.19
N LEU A 25 17.86 33.63 -21.72
CA LEU A 25 17.59 32.31 -21.16
C LEU A 25 18.36 32.06 -19.85
N GLU A 26 19.60 32.54 -19.76
CA GLU A 26 20.44 32.35 -18.58
C GLU A 26 19.87 33.07 -17.36
N GLU A 27 19.42 34.31 -17.54
CA GLU A 27 18.78 35.08 -16.47
C GLU A 27 17.46 34.44 -16.03
N TYR A 28 16.65 33.98 -17.00
CA TYR A 28 15.37 33.33 -16.72
C TYR A 28 15.54 32.00 -15.97
N ASN A 29 16.53 31.19 -16.35
CA ASN A 29 16.86 29.93 -15.67
C ASN A 29 17.16 30.12 -14.17
N GLU A 30 17.93 31.15 -13.82
CA GLU A 30 18.26 31.46 -12.42
C GLU A 30 17.06 32.06 -11.67
N GLN A 31 16.29 32.94 -12.29
CA GLN A 31 15.12 33.58 -11.67
C GLN A 31 14.01 32.57 -11.32
N GLU A 32 13.73 31.62 -12.21
CA GLU A 32 12.66 30.63 -12.04
C GLU A 32 13.17 29.31 -11.43
N GLY A 33 14.48 29.17 -11.20
CA GLY A 33 15.07 27.98 -10.60
C GLY A 33 14.92 26.72 -11.45
N LEU A 34 15.05 26.84 -12.78
CA LEU A 34 14.77 25.75 -13.72
C LEU A 34 15.82 24.63 -13.70
N ALA A 35 17.00 24.92 -13.15
CA ALA A 35 18.13 24.00 -13.03
C ALA A 35 18.64 23.44 -14.38
N LEU A 36 18.53 24.22 -15.46
CA LEU A 36 19.07 23.86 -16.77
C LEU A 36 20.60 23.88 -16.78
N SER A 37 21.20 22.88 -17.45
CA SER A 37 22.64 22.85 -17.70
C SER A 37 23.04 23.85 -18.78
N LYS A 38 24.35 24.13 -18.90
CA LYS A 38 24.87 24.99 -19.97
C LYS A 38 24.55 24.43 -21.35
N GLU A 39 24.68 23.12 -21.50
CA GLU A 39 24.40 22.39 -22.74
C GLU A 39 22.91 22.43 -23.09
N GLU A 40 22.03 22.39 -22.09
CA GLU A 40 20.59 22.55 -22.29
C GLU A 40 20.22 23.96 -22.72
N ILE A 41 20.84 24.99 -22.15
CA ILE A 41 20.67 26.38 -22.59
C ILE A 41 21.18 26.57 -24.02
N GLU A 42 22.34 26.01 -24.36
CA GLU A 42 22.87 26.02 -25.73
C GLU A 42 21.93 25.34 -26.73
N TYR A 43 21.28 24.24 -26.31
CA TYR A 43 20.27 23.56 -27.10
C TYR A 43 19.02 24.43 -27.32
N LEU A 44 18.53 25.11 -26.28
CA LEU A 44 17.40 26.05 -26.41
C LEU A 44 17.72 27.22 -27.35
N HIS A 45 18.92 27.78 -27.31
CA HIS A 45 19.37 28.80 -28.28
C HIS A 45 19.42 28.28 -29.72
N LYS A 46 19.67 26.99 -29.92
CA LYS A 46 19.58 26.37 -31.25
C LYS A 46 18.12 26.35 -31.72
N ILE A 47 17.18 25.98 -30.84
CA ILE A 47 15.74 25.99 -31.15
C ILE A 47 15.27 27.41 -31.50
N GLU A 48 15.65 28.44 -30.74
CA GLU A 48 15.30 29.84 -31.06
C GLU A 48 15.70 30.25 -32.49
N LYS A 49 16.89 29.80 -32.93
CA LYS A 49 17.40 30.05 -34.28
C LYS A 49 16.62 29.27 -35.35
N GLU A 50 16.23 28.04 -35.06
CA GLU A 50 15.42 27.20 -35.97
C GLU A 50 14.01 27.77 -36.15
N LEU A 51 13.39 28.25 -35.06
CA LEU A 51 12.06 28.85 -35.07
C LEU A 51 12.04 30.29 -35.58
N GLY A 52 13.19 30.99 -35.55
CA GLY A 52 13.29 32.40 -35.93
C GLY A 52 12.59 33.35 -34.95
N ARG A 53 12.39 32.93 -33.69
CA ARG A 53 11.77 33.72 -32.62
C ARG A 53 12.34 33.34 -31.24
N PRO A 54 12.27 34.24 -30.24
CA PRO A 54 12.49 33.85 -28.85
C PRO A 54 11.46 32.81 -28.37
N LEU A 55 11.88 31.94 -27.47
CA LEU A 55 10.98 30.97 -26.81
C LEU A 55 10.07 31.66 -25.79
N THR A 56 8.90 31.07 -25.56
CA THR A 56 8.00 31.52 -24.50
C THR A 56 8.43 31.00 -23.13
N ASP A 57 7.95 31.65 -22.07
CA ASP A 57 8.08 31.15 -20.69
C ASP A 57 7.53 29.73 -20.52
N SER A 58 6.45 29.39 -21.22
CA SER A 58 5.81 28.07 -21.18
C SER A 58 6.67 27.00 -21.88
N GLU A 59 7.33 27.35 -22.98
CA GLU A 59 8.25 26.46 -23.70
C GLU A 59 9.50 26.17 -22.89
N ILE A 60 10.11 27.20 -22.29
CA ILE A 60 11.34 27.06 -21.50
C ILE A 60 11.06 26.32 -20.18
N PHE A 61 10.02 26.72 -19.46
CA PHE A 61 9.62 26.05 -18.22
C PHE A 61 9.23 24.60 -18.51
N GLY A 62 8.46 24.38 -19.58
CA GLY A 62 8.07 23.06 -20.03
C GLY A 62 9.25 22.16 -20.35
N PHE A 63 10.20 22.66 -21.15
CA PHE A 63 11.43 21.96 -21.49
C PHE A 63 12.23 21.57 -20.24
N ALA A 64 12.36 22.48 -19.26
CA ALA A 64 13.07 22.22 -18.02
C ALA A 64 12.45 21.09 -17.19
N GLN A 65 11.11 21.02 -17.12
CA GLN A 65 10.45 19.97 -16.35
C GLN A 65 10.56 18.59 -17.04
N ILE A 66 10.24 18.50 -18.33
CA ILE A 66 10.26 17.22 -19.07
C ILE A 66 11.69 16.68 -19.25
N ASN A 67 12.70 17.55 -19.22
CA ASN A 67 14.11 17.18 -19.27
C ASN A 67 14.80 17.24 -17.90
N SER A 68 14.06 17.24 -16.78
CA SER A 68 14.65 17.14 -15.43
C SER A 68 15.29 15.75 -15.20
N GLU A 69 16.12 15.61 -14.16
CA GLU A 69 16.67 14.28 -13.77
C GLU A 69 15.54 13.31 -13.45
N HIS A 70 14.52 13.77 -12.72
CA HIS A 70 13.35 12.99 -12.34
C HIS A 70 12.56 12.41 -13.52
N CYS A 71 12.49 13.11 -14.66
CA CYS A 71 11.73 12.66 -15.83
C CYS A 71 12.58 11.88 -16.86
N ARG A 72 13.90 12.14 -16.93
CA ARG A 72 14.78 11.54 -17.96
C ARG A 72 15.75 10.50 -17.44
N HIS A 73 15.91 10.36 -16.13
CA HIS A 73 16.81 9.38 -15.52
C HIS A 73 18.23 9.48 -16.10
N LYS A 74 18.77 10.70 -16.25
CA LYS A 74 19.98 10.95 -17.03
C LYS A 74 21.20 10.28 -16.42
N ILE A 75 21.27 10.17 -15.08
CA ILE A 75 22.32 9.44 -14.38
C ILE A 75 22.21 7.94 -14.69
N PHE A 76 21.01 7.35 -14.64
CA PHE A 76 20.80 5.94 -14.95
C PHE A 76 21.09 5.58 -16.41
N GLY A 77 20.83 6.50 -17.34
CA GLY A 77 21.20 6.42 -18.75
C GLY A 77 22.64 6.86 -19.07
N GLY A 78 23.36 7.40 -18.08
CA GLY A 78 24.65 8.06 -18.24
C GLY A 78 25.85 7.12 -18.45
N THR A 79 27.02 7.72 -18.69
CA THR A 79 28.32 7.02 -18.69
C THR A 79 29.02 7.24 -17.36
N PHE A 80 29.50 6.17 -16.73
CA PHE A 80 30.31 6.23 -15.51
C PHE A 80 31.79 6.08 -15.85
N ILE A 81 32.62 6.92 -15.24
CA ILE A 81 34.08 6.82 -15.28
C ILE A 81 34.55 6.73 -13.82
N ILE A 82 34.94 5.51 -13.41
CA ILE A 82 35.35 5.21 -12.03
C ILE A 82 36.84 4.89 -12.04
N ASP A 83 37.61 5.53 -11.16
CA ASP A 83 39.08 5.37 -11.09
C ASP A 83 39.78 5.62 -12.45
N GLY A 84 39.23 6.57 -13.22
CA GLY A 84 39.73 6.90 -14.56
C GLY A 84 39.37 5.90 -15.67
N LYS A 85 38.62 4.84 -15.36
CA LYS A 85 38.15 3.84 -16.34
C LYS A 85 36.68 4.06 -16.69
N GLU A 86 36.38 4.19 -17.98
CA GLU A 86 34.99 4.19 -18.46
C GLU A 86 34.37 2.80 -18.28
N MET A 87 33.18 2.77 -17.67
CA MET A 87 32.45 1.55 -17.37
C MET A 87 31.61 1.10 -18.57
N GLU A 88 31.52 -0.22 -18.78
CA GLU A 88 31.00 -0.81 -20.03
C GLU A 88 29.48 -0.61 -20.23
N SER A 89 28.71 -0.57 -19.14
CA SER A 89 27.25 -0.48 -19.17
C SER A 89 26.76 0.68 -18.30
N SER A 90 25.68 1.34 -18.73
CA SER A 90 24.93 2.25 -17.87
C SER A 90 24.15 1.47 -16.80
N LEU A 91 23.68 2.15 -15.75
CA LEU A 91 22.89 1.51 -14.70
C LEU A 91 21.61 0.89 -15.29
N PHE A 92 20.94 1.60 -16.19
CA PHE A 92 19.72 1.11 -16.82
C PHE A 92 19.95 -0.10 -17.72
N ALA A 93 21.10 -0.17 -18.40
CA ALA A 93 21.47 -1.35 -19.19
C ALA A 93 21.69 -2.58 -18.30
N MET A 94 22.30 -2.41 -17.12
CA MET A 94 22.46 -3.50 -16.14
C MET A 94 21.13 -3.99 -15.60
N ILE A 95 20.16 -3.11 -15.32
CA ILE A 95 18.82 -3.54 -14.91
C ILE A 95 18.09 -4.26 -16.05
N LYS A 96 18.11 -3.71 -17.27
CA LYS A 96 17.49 -4.33 -18.45
C LYS A 96 18.05 -5.71 -18.78
N LYS A 97 19.34 -5.94 -18.51
CA LYS A 97 19.99 -7.25 -18.67
C LYS A 97 19.24 -8.36 -17.93
N THR A 98 18.73 -8.10 -16.72
CA THR A 98 18.02 -9.10 -15.90
C THR A 98 16.81 -9.69 -16.64
N THR A 99 15.97 -8.83 -17.22
CA THR A 99 14.79 -9.22 -18.01
C THR A 99 15.17 -9.74 -19.40
N GLN A 100 16.28 -9.27 -19.97
CA GLN A 100 16.78 -9.78 -21.25
C GLN A 100 17.26 -11.24 -21.13
N GLU A 101 17.96 -11.58 -20.06
CA GLU A 101 18.46 -12.93 -19.80
C GLU A 101 17.38 -13.87 -19.26
N ASN A 102 16.49 -13.35 -18.39
CA ASN A 102 15.44 -14.14 -17.72
C ASN A 102 14.04 -13.53 -17.93
N PRO A 103 13.53 -13.48 -19.18
CA PRO A 103 12.26 -12.80 -19.48
C PRO A 103 11.03 -13.46 -18.84
N ASN A 104 11.12 -14.74 -18.46
CA ASN A 104 10.04 -15.53 -17.87
C ASN A 104 8.69 -15.29 -18.56
N LYS A 105 7.69 -14.79 -17.82
CA LYS A 105 6.34 -14.48 -18.32
C LYS A 105 6.10 -13.00 -18.63
N ILE A 106 7.14 -12.17 -18.72
CA ILE A 106 7.00 -10.75 -19.00
C ILE A 106 6.41 -10.51 -20.40
N LEU A 107 5.35 -9.70 -20.46
CA LEU A 107 4.70 -9.25 -21.69
C LEU A 107 5.03 -7.80 -22.03
N SER A 108 5.23 -6.96 -21.02
CA SER A 108 5.61 -5.54 -21.17
C SER A 108 6.57 -5.12 -20.05
N ALA A 109 7.65 -4.44 -20.42
CA ALA A 109 8.63 -3.86 -19.51
C ALA A 109 9.33 -2.66 -20.18
N TYR A 110 9.68 -1.65 -19.37
CA TYR A 110 10.46 -0.46 -19.78
C TYR A 110 9.87 0.40 -20.92
N LYS A 111 8.58 0.25 -21.22
CA LYS A 111 7.89 0.96 -22.31
C LYS A 111 6.50 1.48 -21.89
N ASP A 112 6.21 1.42 -20.60
CA ASP A 112 4.91 1.76 -20.04
C ASP A 112 5.07 2.12 -18.55
N ASN A 113 4.01 2.65 -17.94
CA ASN A 113 3.99 3.08 -16.54
C ASN A 113 4.17 1.90 -15.58
N VAL A 114 3.82 0.68 -16.02
CA VAL A 114 3.97 -0.56 -15.26
C VAL A 114 4.51 -1.69 -16.14
N ALA A 115 5.15 -2.66 -15.50
CA ALA A 115 5.46 -3.93 -16.15
C ALA A 115 4.27 -4.90 -16.01
N PHE A 116 4.07 -5.73 -17.04
CA PHE A 116 3.09 -6.81 -17.02
C PHE A 116 3.77 -8.17 -17.19
N ALA A 117 3.38 -9.11 -16.33
CA ALA A 117 3.60 -10.53 -16.53
C ALA A 117 2.28 -11.23 -16.87
N GLN A 118 2.35 -12.32 -17.64
CA GLN A 118 1.19 -13.17 -17.93
C GLN A 118 0.59 -13.71 -16.62
N GLY A 119 -0.70 -13.46 -16.40
CA GLY A 119 -1.47 -14.02 -15.29
C GLY A 119 -2.32 -15.23 -15.71
N PRO A 120 -3.06 -15.82 -14.77
CA PRO A 120 -3.96 -16.94 -15.04
C PRO A 120 -5.26 -16.51 -15.72
N VAL A 121 -6.09 -17.47 -16.11
CA VAL A 121 -7.50 -17.20 -16.44
C VAL A 121 -8.28 -16.99 -15.14
N VAL A 122 -9.10 -15.94 -15.09
CA VAL A 122 -9.85 -15.52 -13.90
C VAL A 122 -11.30 -15.19 -14.24
N GLU A 123 -12.17 -15.22 -13.23
CA GLU A 123 -13.55 -14.75 -13.38
C GLU A 123 -13.65 -13.22 -13.27
N GLN A 124 -14.03 -12.57 -14.37
CA GLN A 124 -14.50 -11.18 -14.35
C GLN A 124 -15.96 -11.14 -13.95
N PHE A 125 -16.26 -10.49 -12.82
CA PHE A 125 -17.62 -10.23 -12.34
C PHE A 125 -17.96 -8.74 -12.44
N ALA A 126 -18.75 -8.36 -13.46
CA ALA A 126 -19.02 -6.97 -13.82
C ALA A 126 -20.41 -6.76 -14.46
N PRO A 127 -20.98 -5.53 -14.39
CA PRO A 127 -22.20 -5.20 -15.11
C PRO A 127 -22.07 -5.49 -16.62
N ALA A 128 -23.14 -6.02 -17.22
CA ALA A 128 -23.16 -6.32 -18.66
C ALA A 128 -23.07 -5.05 -19.53
N ASP A 129 -23.80 -3.99 -19.16
CA ASP A 129 -23.69 -2.65 -19.74
C ASP A 129 -23.32 -1.63 -18.65
N GLN A 130 -22.23 -0.88 -18.89
CA GLN A 130 -21.69 0.11 -17.96
C GLN A 130 -22.35 1.49 -18.12
N THR A 131 -23.12 1.71 -19.19
CA THR A 131 -23.78 2.99 -19.50
C THR A 131 -25.12 3.17 -18.76
N THR A 132 -25.64 2.10 -18.16
CA THR A 132 -26.94 2.06 -17.50
C THR A 132 -26.89 1.20 -16.23
N SER A 133 -28.01 1.13 -15.51
CA SER A 133 -28.18 0.20 -14.40
C SER A 133 -28.49 -1.22 -14.92
N ASP A 134 -27.45 -2.05 -15.05
CA ASP A 134 -27.57 -3.41 -15.58
C ASP A 134 -27.08 -4.48 -14.58
N TYR A 135 -27.37 -5.74 -14.88
CA TYR A 135 -27.03 -6.87 -14.06
C TYR A 135 -25.56 -7.26 -14.17
N PHE A 136 -24.98 -7.68 -13.04
CA PHE A 136 -23.67 -8.31 -13.01
C PHE A 136 -23.69 -9.66 -13.73
N THR A 137 -22.66 -9.91 -14.53
CA THR A 137 -22.41 -11.17 -15.24
C THR A 137 -21.01 -11.68 -14.97
N VAL A 138 -20.79 -12.97 -15.19
CA VAL A 138 -19.48 -13.61 -15.05
C VAL A 138 -18.95 -14.00 -16.42
N LYS A 139 -17.70 -13.63 -16.70
CA LYS A 139 -16.96 -14.00 -17.91
C LYS A 139 -15.56 -14.46 -17.53
N ASP A 140 -15.04 -15.47 -18.20
CA ASP A 140 -13.65 -15.90 -18.02
C ASP A 140 -12.74 -15.03 -18.90
N VAL A 141 -11.66 -14.50 -18.34
CA VAL A 141 -10.70 -13.64 -19.06
C VAL A 141 -9.27 -14.06 -18.79
N GLU A 142 -8.41 -14.00 -19.81
CA GLU A 142 -6.96 -14.10 -19.61
C GLU A 142 -6.47 -12.83 -18.92
N SER A 143 -5.84 -12.97 -17.75
CA SER A 143 -5.33 -11.84 -16.98
C SER A 143 -3.84 -11.59 -17.20
N VAL A 144 -3.40 -10.41 -16.79
CA VAL A 144 -2.00 -10.04 -16.57
C VAL A 144 -1.85 -9.51 -15.16
N ILE A 145 -0.67 -9.67 -14.57
CA ILE A 145 -0.34 -9.12 -13.25
C ILE A 145 0.68 -8.00 -13.40
N SER A 146 0.58 -6.98 -12.56
CA SER A 146 1.51 -5.84 -12.55
C SER A 146 2.06 -5.57 -11.16
N LEU A 147 3.27 -5.03 -11.14
CA LEU A 147 3.97 -4.55 -9.96
C LEU A 147 4.48 -3.14 -10.28
N LYS A 148 4.30 -2.20 -9.36
CA LYS A 148 4.86 -0.86 -9.46
C LYS A 148 5.17 -0.31 -8.07
N ALA A 149 6.20 0.53 -8.01
CA ALA A 149 6.50 1.34 -6.84
C ALA A 149 7.07 2.67 -7.32
N GLU A 150 6.76 3.72 -6.56
CA GLU A 150 7.14 5.11 -6.76
C GLU A 150 7.66 5.68 -5.45
N THR A 151 8.40 6.79 -5.52
CA THR A 151 8.85 7.50 -4.32
C THR A 151 8.40 8.95 -4.33
N HIS A 152 8.26 9.53 -3.14
CA HIS A 152 7.75 10.89 -2.97
C HIS A 152 8.49 11.61 -1.82
N ASN A 153 9.81 11.53 -1.88
CA ASN A 153 10.76 11.86 -0.81
C ASN A 153 10.76 13.35 -0.43
N PHE A 154 10.99 14.23 -1.41
CA PHE A 154 11.08 15.68 -1.16
C PHE A 154 9.74 16.26 -0.67
N PRO A 155 8.60 16.06 -1.34
CA PRO A 155 7.33 16.61 -0.87
C PRO A 155 6.97 16.11 0.53
N THR A 156 7.27 14.84 0.83
CA THR A 156 7.02 14.28 2.17
C THR A 156 7.92 14.89 3.25
N THR A 157 9.15 15.31 2.89
CA THR A 157 10.05 16.02 3.80
C THR A 157 9.50 17.40 4.19
N VAL A 158 8.82 18.08 3.24
CA VAL A 158 8.28 19.44 3.43
C VAL A 158 6.89 19.42 4.07
N GLU A 159 5.94 18.68 3.48
CA GLU A 159 4.56 18.53 3.93
C GLU A 159 4.17 17.04 3.86
N PRO A 160 4.31 16.29 4.98
CA PRO A 160 4.29 14.84 4.91
C PRO A 160 2.92 14.23 4.59
N PHE A 161 1.81 14.88 4.97
CA PHE A 161 0.48 14.30 4.76
C PHE A 161 0.15 14.23 3.28
N ASN A 162 0.14 15.38 2.59
CA ASN A 162 -0.14 15.39 1.16
C ASN A 162 1.02 14.78 0.37
N GLY A 163 2.26 14.92 0.80
CA GLY A 163 3.40 14.23 0.19
C GLY A 163 3.17 12.71 0.09
N ALA A 164 2.78 12.06 1.18
CA ALA A 164 2.50 10.63 1.18
C ALA A 164 1.18 10.26 0.47
N ALA A 165 0.14 11.08 0.62
CA ALA A 165 -1.15 10.87 -0.01
C ALA A 165 -1.04 10.92 -1.54
N THR A 166 -0.33 11.91 -2.09
CA THR A 166 -0.14 12.02 -3.54
C THR A 166 0.91 11.06 -4.09
N GLY A 167 1.87 10.62 -3.27
CA GLY A 167 2.72 9.48 -3.62
C GLY A 167 1.88 8.20 -3.85
N THR A 168 0.95 7.93 -2.93
CA THR A 168 -0.03 6.83 -3.07
C THR A 168 -0.94 7.02 -4.28
N GLY A 169 -1.47 8.24 -4.46
CA GLY A 169 -2.31 8.58 -5.60
C GLY A 169 -1.62 8.44 -6.95
N GLY A 170 -0.38 8.93 -7.08
CA GLY A 170 0.42 8.82 -8.29
C GLY A 170 0.68 7.37 -8.68
N GLU A 171 1.10 6.54 -7.73
CA GLU A 171 1.37 5.13 -7.99
C GLU A 171 0.10 4.36 -8.40
N ILE A 172 -1.06 4.67 -7.81
CA ILE A 172 -2.35 4.13 -8.25
C ILE A 172 -2.67 4.54 -9.70
N ARG A 173 -2.38 5.79 -10.10
CA ARG A 173 -2.61 6.27 -11.47
C ARG A 173 -1.67 5.60 -12.48
N ASP A 174 -0.43 5.35 -12.10
CA ASP A 174 0.50 4.58 -12.94
C ASP A 174 -0.07 3.20 -13.29
N ARG A 175 -0.63 2.49 -12.31
CA ARG A 175 -1.30 1.21 -12.57
C ARG A 175 -2.52 1.39 -13.45
N MET A 176 -3.33 2.42 -13.23
CA MET A 176 -4.45 2.73 -14.12
C MET A 176 -4.01 3.01 -15.57
N GLY A 177 -2.81 3.60 -15.74
CA GLY A 177 -2.20 3.95 -17.02
C GLY A 177 -1.47 2.81 -17.74
N GLY A 178 -1.36 1.62 -17.13
CA GLY A 178 -0.73 0.46 -17.77
C GLY A 178 -1.54 -0.06 -18.96
N GLY A 179 -0.88 -0.25 -20.11
CA GLY A 179 -1.49 -0.72 -21.35
C GLY A 179 -2.53 0.27 -21.87
N THR A 180 -3.72 -0.22 -22.24
CA THR A 180 -4.90 0.61 -22.52
C THR A 180 -5.84 0.72 -21.32
N GLY A 181 -5.33 0.42 -20.12
CA GLY A 181 -6.04 0.47 -18.85
C GLY A 181 -5.86 -0.81 -18.03
N SER A 182 -5.62 -0.67 -16.73
CA SER A 182 -5.54 -1.80 -15.80
C SER A 182 -6.04 -1.43 -14.40
N TRP A 183 -6.10 -2.41 -13.49
CA TRP A 183 -6.70 -2.25 -12.17
C TRP A 183 -5.67 -2.36 -11.04
N PRO A 184 -5.55 -1.33 -10.17
CA PRO A 184 -4.88 -1.49 -8.89
C PRO A 184 -5.68 -2.45 -7.99
N ILE A 185 -5.00 -3.29 -7.19
CA ILE A 185 -5.68 -4.21 -6.25
C ILE A 185 -5.26 -4.00 -4.80
N ALA A 186 -3.97 -3.93 -4.50
CA ALA A 186 -3.46 -3.67 -3.16
C ALA A 186 -2.17 -2.85 -3.20
N GLY A 187 -1.94 -2.07 -2.15
CA GLY A 187 -0.79 -1.19 -2.00
C GLY A 187 0.19 -1.65 -0.93
N THR A 188 1.37 -1.03 -0.96
CA THR A 188 2.46 -1.14 0.00
C THR A 188 3.03 0.24 0.32
N ALA A 189 3.55 0.44 1.53
CA ALA A 189 4.25 1.68 1.87
C ALA A 189 5.56 1.44 2.63
N VAL A 190 6.57 2.25 2.35
CA VAL A 190 7.84 2.27 3.11
C VAL A 190 8.14 3.67 3.60
N TYR A 191 8.52 3.77 4.88
CA TYR A 191 8.92 5.01 5.53
C TYR A 191 10.34 4.89 6.06
N MET A 192 11.25 5.80 5.65
CA MET A 192 12.58 5.88 6.27
C MET A 192 12.90 7.30 6.73
N THR A 193 13.22 7.46 8.01
CA THR A 193 13.47 8.78 8.64
C THR A 193 14.65 8.72 9.61
N SER A 194 15.11 9.89 10.05
CA SER A 194 15.95 10.00 11.26
C SER A 194 15.19 9.57 12.52
N TYR A 195 15.85 9.49 13.68
CA TYR A 195 15.20 8.97 14.90
C TYR A 195 14.09 9.90 15.42
N PRO A 196 12.90 9.36 15.75
CA PRO A 196 11.76 10.14 16.22
C PRO A 196 11.96 10.71 17.63
N ARG A 197 12.81 10.08 18.45
CA ARG A 197 13.10 10.52 19.83
C ARG A 197 11.87 10.55 20.71
N LEU A 198 11.16 9.42 20.74
CA LEU A 198 9.90 9.26 21.47
C LEU A 198 10.13 9.37 22.98
N ALA A 199 9.39 10.26 23.64
CA ALA A 199 9.39 10.40 25.09
C ALA A 199 8.43 9.39 25.74
N GLU A 200 8.87 8.73 26.81
CA GLU A 200 8.01 7.81 27.56
C GLU A 200 6.93 8.59 28.31
N ASP A 201 7.37 9.60 29.06
CA ASP A 201 6.51 10.60 29.68
C ASP A 201 6.67 11.92 28.92
N GLU A 202 5.57 12.43 28.37
CA GLU A 202 5.53 13.71 27.66
C GLU A 202 5.84 14.92 28.57
N LEU A 203 5.60 14.78 29.88
CA LEU A 203 5.82 15.85 30.86
C LEU A 203 7.27 15.92 31.33
N SER A 204 7.91 14.77 31.57
CA SER A 204 9.32 14.75 31.98
C SER A 204 10.28 14.83 30.80
N GLY A 205 9.87 14.32 29.63
CA GLY A 205 10.72 14.19 28.45
C GLY A 205 11.76 13.07 28.57
N ASP A 206 11.64 12.19 29.57
CA ASP A 206 12.57 11.08 29.77
C ASP A 206 12.46 10.04 28.64
N ARG A 207 13.63 9.53 28.23
CA ARG A 207 13.79 8.56 27.14
C ARG A 207 14.73 7.45 27.58
N ASP A 208 14.33 6.20 27.39
CA ASP A 208 15.18 5.02 27.59
C ASP A 208 15.73 4.49 26.25
N ARG A 209 16.31 5.40 25.45
CA ARG A 209 16.77 5.16 24.07
C ARG A 209 18.05 5.93 23.74
N ASP A 210 19.10 5.68 24.52
CA ASP A 210 20.40 6.35 24.38
C ASP A 210 21.05 6.20 22.98
N TRP A 211 20.71 5.16 22.21
CA TRP A 211 21.18 4.99 20.83
C TRP A 211 20.72 6.11 19.89
N GLU A 212 19.65 6.83 20.23
CA GLU A 212 19.16 7.98 19.45
C GLU A 212 20.01 9.25 19.66
N ASP A 213 20.93 9.25 20.62
CA ASP A 213 21.76 10.40 20.98
C ASP A 213 23.13 10.40 20.25
N ILE A 214 23.35 9.46 19.31
CA ILE A 214 24.57 9.37 18.48
C ILE A 214 24.86 10.64 17.67
N LEU A 215 23.81 11.38 17.28
CA LEU A 215 23.92 12.69 16.65
C LEU A 215 23.12 13.73 17.46
N PRO A 216 23.61 14.97 17.53
CA PRO A 216 22.86 16.05 18.16
C PRO A 216 21.56 16.32 17.38
N VAL A 217 20.49 16.65 18.11
CA VAL A 217 19.21 17.01 17.51
C VAL A 217 19.38 18.23 16.60
N ARG A 218 19.08 18.07 15.31
CA ARG A 218 19.09 19.16 14.34
C ARG A 218 17.96 20.14 14.59
N LYS A 219 18.16 21.39 14.18
CA LYS A 219 17.07 22.35 14.02
C LYS A 219 16.37 22.06 12.69
N TRP A 220 15.35 21.20 12.73
CA TRP A 220 14.59 20.77 11.55
C TRP A 220 14.08 21.94 10.71
N LEU A 221 14.18 21.83 9.38
CA LEU A 221 13.71 22.88 8.45
C LEU A 221 12.18 22.96 8.38
N TYR A 222 11.51 21.80 8.37
CA TYR A 222 10.05 21.73 8.16
C TYR A 222 9.34 20.98 9.27
N GLN A 223 9.68 19.70 9.50
CA GLN A 223 9.00 18.81 10.46
C GLN A 223 10.01 17.94 11.20
N THR A 224 9.67 17.50 12.41
CA THR A 224 10.46 16.49 13.14
C THR A 224 10.23 15.10 12.54
N PRO A 225 11.14 14.12 12.71
CA PRO A 225 10.93 12.76 12.23
C PRO A 225 9.66 12.09 12.78
N GLU A 226 9.31 12.32 14.06
CA GLU A 226 8.02 11.89 14.62
C GLU A 226 6.84 12.48 13.82
N GLN A 227 6.83 13.80 13.57
CA GLN A 227 5.78 14.44 12.79
C GLN A 227 5.69 13.89 11.37
N ILE A 228 6.83 13.59 10.73
CA ILE A 228 6.87 13.00 9.39
C ILE A 228 6.23 11.61 9.41
N LEU A 229 6.64 10.72 10.30
CA LEU A 229 6.09 9.37 10.42
C LEU A 229 4.57 9.39 10.65
N ILE A 230 4.11 10.26 11.55
CA ILE A 230 2.69 10.40 11.89
C ILE A 230 1.88 10.93 10.70
N LYS A 231 2.31 12.04 10.09
CA LYS A 231 1.58 12.69 9.00
C LYS A 231 1.64 11.90 7.69
N ALA A 232 2.80 11.34 7.34
CA ALA A 232 2.97 10.54 6.13
C ALA A 232 2.16 9.24 6.17
N SER A 233 2.18 8.52 7.30
CA SER A 233 1.35 7.33 7.46
C SER A 233 -0.15 7.64 7.41
N ASN A 234 -0.57 8.76 8.02
CA ASN A 234 -1.95 9.24 7.91
C ASN A 234 -2.32 9.56 6.46
N GLY A 235 -1.46 10.27 5.71
CA GLY A 235 -1.71 10.64 4.31
C GLY A 235 -1.86 9.44 3.38
N ALA A 236 -0.93 8.47 3.47
CA ALA A 236 -1.01 7.24 2.67
C ALA A 236 -2.27 6.42 3.01
N SER A 237 -2.58 6.27 4.31
CA SER A 237 -3.77 5.55 4.76
C SER A 237 -5.07 6.23 4.33
N ASP A 238 -5.15 7.56 4.45
CA ASP A 238 -6.33 8.33 4.07
C ASP A 238 -6.64 8.20 2.58
N PHE A 239 -5.60 8.27 1.73
CA PHE A 239 -5.75 8.07 0.29
C PHE A 239 -6.23 6.66 -0.02
N GLY A 240 -5.54 5.63 0.50
CA GLY A 240 -5.90 4.23 0.28
C GLY A 240 -7.33 3.90 0.74
N ASN A 241 -7.70 4.32 1.96
CA ASN A 241 -9.04 4.09 2.54
C ASN A 241 -10.15 4.72 1.69
N LYS A 242 -10.02 6.01 1.32
CA LYS A 242 -11.03 6.73 0.54
C LYS A 242 -11.12 6.27 -0.91
N PHE A 243 -9.99 5.93 -1.52
CA PHE A 243 -9.96 5.35 -2.85
C PHE A 243 -10.55 3.92 -2.87
N GLY A 244 -10.32 3.15 -1.80
CA GLY A 244 -10.67 1.72 -1.72
C GLY A 244 -9.55 0.80 -2.18
N GLN A 245 -8.30 1.16 -1.90
CA GLN A 245 -7.14 0.29 -2.02
C GLN A 245 -6.66 -0.12 -0.62
N PRO A 246 -6.65 -1.42 -0.30
CA PRO A 246 -6.08 -1.88 0.94
C PRO A 246 -4.55 -1.83 0.90
N LEU A 247 -3.92 -1.58 2.04
CA LEU A 247 -2.47 -1.62 2.21
C LEU A 247 -2.10 -2.84 3.03
N ILE A 248 -1.47 -3.83 2.40
CA ILE A 248 -1.33 -5.18 2.97
C ILE A 248 0.12 -5.58 3.30
N CYS A 249 1.09 -4.75 2.92
CA CYS A 249 2.52 -4.96 3.16
C CYS A 249 3.21 -3.60 3.31
N GLY A 250 4.34 -3.53 4.01
CA GLY A 250 5.08 -2.28 4.19
C GLY A 250 6.32 -2.44 5.05
N SER A 251 7.10 -1.37 5.17
CA SER A 251 8.34 -1.35 5.97
C SER A 251 8.57 0.01 6.63
N LEU A 252 9.33 0.01 7.72
CA LEU A 252 9.73 1.22 8.45
C LEU A 252 11.17 1.08 8.89
N LEU A 253 12.00 2.09 8.63
CA LEU A 253 13.36 2.17 9.15
C LEU A 253 13.63 3.56 9.72
N THR A 254 14.19 3.62 10.92
CA THR A 254 14.79 4.84 11.46
C THR A 254 16.29 4.65 11.52
N PHE A 255 17.08 5.65 11.12
CA PHE A 255 18.53 5.50 11.13
C PHE A 255 19.26 6.84 11.24
N GLU A 256 20.23 6.89 12.16
CA GLU A 256 21.25 7.93 12.26
C GLU A 256 22.58 7.27 12.62
N HIS A 257 23.67 7.71 11.99
CA HIS A 257 25.02 7.24 12.30
C HIS A 257 26.07 8.36 12.13
N CYS A 258 27.16 8.24 12.87
CA CYS A 258 28.33 9.11 12.77
C CYS A 258 29.60 8.25 12.72
N GLU A 259 30.39 8.37 11.66
CA GLU A 259 31.70 7.73 11.54
C GLU A 259 32.76 8.79 11.21
N GLY A 260 33.63 9.09 12.18
CA GLY A 260 34.57 10.20 12.05
C GLY A 260 33.85 11.54 11.83
N ASN A 261 34.02 12.13 10.63
CA ASN A 261 33.38 13.39 10.23
C ASN A 261 32.11 13.19 9.37
N GLU A 262 31.85 11.96 8.93
CA GLU A 262 30.71 11.64 8.07
C GLU A 262 29.46 11.46 8.93
N LYS A 263 28.36 12.13 8.56
CA LYS A 263 27.06 12.06 9.25
C LYS A 263 26.02 11.49 8.31
N TYR A 264 25.45 10.36 8.71
CA TYR A 264 24.47 9.64 7.92
C TYR A 264 23.10 9.69 8.61
N ALA A 265 22.06 10.13 7.90
CA ALA A 265 20.68 10.07 8.38
C ALA A 265 19.67 10.32 7.25
N TYR A 266 18.44 9.86 7.42
CA TYR A 266 17.33 10.15 6.51
C TYR A 266 16.61 11.46 6.90
N ASP A 267 17.34 12.58 6.87
CA ASP A 267 16.75 13.91 7.09
C ASP A 267 15.92 14.36 5.89
N LYS A 268 16.37 14.05 4.67
CA LYS A 268 15.50 13.92 3.50
C LYS A 268 14.96 12.50 3.49
N VAL A 269 13.67 12.36 3.72
CA VAL A 269 13.05 11.08 4.05
C VAL A 269 12.82 10.21 2.83
N ILE A 270 12.68 8.90 3.03
CA ILE A 270 12.14 8.01 2.01
C ILE A 270 10.66 7.80 2.31
N MET A 271 9.81 8.11 1.33
CA MET A 271 8.41 7.70 1.30
C MET A 271 8.20 6.99 -0.02
N LEU A 272 8.00 5.68 0.05
CA LEU A 272 7.69 4.85 -1.11
C LEU A 272 6.25 4.39 -1.02
N ALA A 273 5.52 4.56 -2.11
CA ALA A 273 4.21 3.94 -2.32
C ALA A 273 4.37 2.93 -3.45
N GLY A 274 3.83 1.74 -3.27
CA GLY A 274 3.91 0.67 -4.26
C GLY A 274 2.67 -0.20 -4.21
N GLY A 275 2.65 -1.24 -5.02
CA GLY A 275 1.56 -2.18 -4.99
C GLY A 275 1.55 -3.14 -6.16
N VAL A 276 0.58 -4.04 -6.10
CA VAL A 276 0.27 -4.97 -7.18
C VAL A 276 -1.04 -4.58 -7.85
N GLY A 277 -1.18 -4.99 -9.11
CA GLY A 277 -2.36 -4.78 -9.92
C GLY A 277 -2.57 -5.94 -10.88
N TYR A 278 -3.67 -5.88 -11.62
CA TYR A 278 -3.96 -6.83 -12.69
C TYR A 278 -4.71 -6.15 -13.81
N GLY A 279 -4.74 -6.78 -14.98
CA GLY A 279 -5.47 -6.31 -16.15
C GLY A 279 -5.94 -7.47 -17.00
N THR A 280 -6.59 -7.17 -18.12
CA THR A 280 -6.83 -8.18 -19.16
C THR A 280 -5.63 -8.25 -20.09
N LYS A 281 -5.29 -9.45 -20.56
CA LYS A 281 -4.22 -9.65 -21.55
C LYS A 281 -4.51 -8.91 -22.87
N ARG A 282 -5.78 -8.73 -23.22
CA ARG A 282 -6.22 -7.95 -24.39
C ARG A 282 -5.71 -6.50 -24.35
N ASP A 283 -5.67 -5.92 -23.15
CA ASP A 283 -5.44 -4.48 -22.93
C ASP A 283 -4.05 -4.17 -22.37
N CYS A 284 -3.14 -5.15 -22.27
CA CYS A 284 -1.84 -4.98 -21.60
C CYS A 284 -0.79 -4.20 -22.41
N LEU A 285 -1.07 -3.89 -23.69
CA LEU A 285 -0.19 -3.11 -24.56
C LEU A 285 -0.94 -1.90 -25.12
N LYS A 286 -0.28 -0.74 -25.11
CA LYS A 286 -0.76 0.48 -25.79
C LYS A 286 -0.91 0.23 -27.29
N LYS A 287 -1.91 0.87 -27.91
CA LYS A 287 -2.13 0.86 -29.37
C LYS A 287 -1.47 2.10 -29.98
N GLU A 288 -1.16 2.01 -31.28
CA GLU A 288 -0.52 3.11 -32.03
C GLU A 288 -1.49 4.31 -32.22
N PRO A 289 -1.11 5.52 -31.80
CA PRO A 289 -1.88 6.74 -32.06
C PRO A 289 -2.09 6.99 -33.57
N GLN A 290 -3.31 7.37 -33.96
CA GLN A 290 -3.66 7.68 -35.34
C GLN A 290 -4.21 9.10 -35.47
N LYS A 291 -3.91 9.79 -36.58
CA LYS A 291 -4.46 11.11 -36.88
C LYS A 291 -5.97 11.17 -36.66
N GLY A 292 -6.43 12.22 -35.97
CA GLY A 292 -7.84 12.41 -35.61
C GLY A 292 -8.29 11.70 -34.33
N ASN A 293 -7.43 10.90 -33.66
CA ASN A 293 -7.71 10.47 -32.29
C ASN A 293 -7.91 11.68 -31.39
N LYS A 294 -8.91 11.59 -30.51
CA LYS A 294 -9.25 12.67 -29.58
C LYS A 294 -8.41 12.54 -28.33
N VAL A 295 -7.83 13.67 -27.92
CA VAL A 295 -7.11 13.80 -26.66
C VAL A 295 -8.13 14.14 -25.58
N VAL A 296 -8.22 13.28 -24.58
CA VAL A 296 -9.19 13.36 -23.49
C VAL A 296 -8.46 13.50 -22.17
N VAL A 297 -8.88 14.44 -21.33
CA VAL A 297 -8.46 14.55 -19.93
C VAL A 297 -9.63 14.12 -19.05
N VAL A 298 -9.36 13.23 -18.10
CA VAL A 298 -10.32 12.79 -17.08
C VAL A 298 -9.80 13.18 -15.71
N GLY A 299 -10.65 13.72 -14.84
CA GLY A 299 -10.32 13.95 -13.43
C GLY A 299 -10.39 15.40 -12.95
N GLY A 300 -9.45 15.80 -12.08
CA GLY A 300 -9.46 17.08 -11.35
C GLY A 300 -9.18 18.34 -12.19
N ASP A 301 -9.59 19.49 -11.63
CA ASP A 301 -9.36 20.82 -12.22
C ASP A 301 -7.91 21.30 -12.03
N ASN A 302 -7.49 22.26 -12.84
CA ASN A 302 -6.19 22.92 -12.75
C ASN A 302 -6.16 23.95 -11.62
N TYR A 303 -5.17 23.82 -10.74
CA TYR A 303 -4.84 24.75 -9.66
C TYR A 303 -3.33 25.05 -9.64
N ARG A 304 -2.93 26.09 -8.89
CA ARG A 304 -1.51 26.40 -8.65
C ARG A 304 -0.91 25.39 -7.65
N ILE A 305 -0.62 24.18 -8.12
CA ILE A 305 -0.10 23.06 -7.32
C ILE A 305 1.15 22.49 -7.98
N GLY A 306 2.18 22.20 -7.18
CA GLY A 306 3.36 21.44 -7.59
C GLY A 306 4.18 22.07 -8.73
N LEU A 307 4.12 23.39 -8.91
CA LEU A 307 4.84 24.05 -9.99
C LEU A 307 6.36 23.94 -9.75
N GLY A 308 7.04 23.24 -10.67
CA GLY A 308 8.48 23.01 -10.59
C GLY A 308 8.90 21.82 -9.73
N GLY A 309 7.96 20.95 -9.35
CA GLY A 309 8.21 19.77 -8.51
C GLY A 309 9.33 18.86 -9.05
N GLY A 310 9.37 18.64 -10.36
CA GLY A 310 10.43 17.88 -11.04
C GLY A 310 11.83 18.50 -10.88
N SER A 311 11.96 19.81 -11.11
CA SER A 311 13.24 20.51 -10.94
C SER A 311 13.68 20.58 -9.47
N VAL A 312 12.77 20.89 -8.54
CA VAL A 312 13.10 21.03 -7.12
C VAL A 312 13.44 19.68 -6.47
N SER A 313 12.76 18.59 -6.86
CA SER A 313 13.10 17.24 -6.38
C SER A 313 14.45 16.73 -6.90
N SER A 314 14.94 17.29 -8.00
CA SER A 314 16.22 16.93 -8.64
C SER A 314 17.46 17.59 -8.00
N VAL A 315 17.29 18.41 -6.95
CA VAL A 315 18.39 19.07 -6.22
C VAL A 315 18.40 18.75 -4.73
N ASP A 316 19.49 19.11 -4.05
CA ASP A 316 19.61 19.08 -2.59
C ASP A 316 18.50 19.92 -1.93
N THR A 317 17.88 19.38 -0.89
CA THR A 317 16.82 20.08 -0.12
C THR A 317 17.41 21.21 0.71
N GLY A 318 16.73 22.37 0.73
CA GLY A 318 17.19 23.59 1.42
C GLY A 318 18.12 24.48 0.58
N ARG A 319 18.31 24.17 -0.71
CA ARG A 319 19.15 24.95 -1.64
C ARG A 319 18.45 26.21 -2.17
N TYR A 320 17.13 26.18 -2.35
CA TYR A 320 16.36 27.28 -2.93
C TYR A 320 15.65 28.12 -1.85
N SER A 321 15.12 29.28 -2.24
CA SER A 321 14.32 30.11 -1.33
C SER A 321 13.01 29.41 -0.94
N ASN A 322 12.52 29.66 0.28
CA ASN A 322 11.29 29.06 0.80
C ASN A 322 10.08 29.21 -0.14
N GLY A 323 9.99 30.28 -0.93
CA GLY A 323 8.88 30.49 -1.87
C GLY A 323 8.84 29.48 -3.02
N ILE A 324 10.00 29.04 -3.50
CA ILE A 324 10.11 28.05 -4.59
C ILE A 324 9.82 26.64 -4.05
N GLU A 325 10.30 26.32 -2.84
CA GLU A 325 10.07 25.01 -2.23
C GLU A 325 8.61 24.82 -1.77
N LEU A 326 7.93 25.89 -1.33
CA LEU A 326 6.51 25.84 -0.96
C LEU A 326 5.57 25.68 -2.17
N ASN A 327 5.99 26.06 -3.39
CA ASN A 327 5.23 25.81 -4.61
C ASN A 327 5.12 24.32 -4.95
N ALA A 328 6.00 23.48 -4.38
CA ALA A 328 6.00 22.04 -4.55
C ALA A 328 5.10 21.30 -3.54
N VAL A 329 4.37 22.03 -2.67
CA VAL A 329 3.36 21.42 -1.79
C VAL A 329 2.24 20.81 -2.63
N GLN A 330 1.93 19.55 -2.35
CA GLN A 330 0.97 18.75 -3.08
C GLN A 330 -0.41 18.76 -2.42
N ARG A 331 -1.43 18.27 -3.12
CA ARG A 331 -2.80 18.16 -2.60
C ARG A 331 -3.49 16.93 -3.15
N ALA A 332 -4.06 16.11 -2.26
CA ALA A 332 -4.82 14.92 -2.64
C ALA A 332 -6.34 15.12 -2.62
N ASN A 333 -7.04 14.41 -3.51
CA ASN A 333 -8.50 14.19 -3.48
C ASN A 333 -8.84 12.76 -3.93
N PRO A 334 -8.77 11.76 -3.03
CA PRO A 334 -8.93 10.35 -3.40
C PRO A 334 -10.27 9.99 -4.05
N GLU A 335 -11.38 10.68 -3.70
CA GLU A 335 -12.69 10.45 -4.33
C GLU A 335 -12.72 10.83 -5.81
N MET A 336 -12.00 11.88 -6.20
CA MET A 336 -11.85 12.25 -7.60
C MET A 336 -11.13 11.14 -8.37
N GLN A 337 -10.05 10.61 -7.80
CA GLN A 337 -9.34 9.49 -8.41
C GLN A 337 -10.18 8.22 -8.48
N LYS A 338 -11.00 7.94 -7.46
CA LYS A 338 -11.95 6.82 -7.48
C LYS A 338 -12.97 6.96 -8.61
N ARG A 339 -13.46 8.16 -8.90
CA ARG A 339 -14.36 8.43 -10.05
C ARG A 339 -13.65 8.21 -11.38
N ALA A 340 -12.45 8.76 -11.55
CA ALA A 340 -11.63 8.54 -12.74
C ALA A 340 -11.32 7.04 -12.93
N TYR A 341 -11.00 6.34 -11.85
CA TYR A 341 -10.79 4.90 -11.85
C TYR A 341 -12.04 4.12 -12.25
N ASN A 342 -13.22 4.48 -11.74
CA ASN A 342 -14.45 3.78 -12.10
C ASN A 342 -14.74 3.88 -13.60
N LEU A 343 -14.42 5.01 -14.25
CA LEU A 343 -14.48 5.15 -15.71
C LEU A 343 -13.49 4.21 -16.39
N VAL A 344 -12.20 4.25 -16.03
CA VAL A 344 -11.17 3.38 -16.62
C VAL A 344 -11.53 1.90 -16.43
N ARG A 345 -11.99 1.53 -15.23
CA ARG A 345 -12.44 0.17 -14.90
C ARG A 345 -13.57 -0.27 -15.81
N ALA A 346 -14.60 0.56 -15.98
CA ALA A 346 -15.74 0.25 -16.84
C ALA A 346 -15.34 0.05 -18.31
N LEU A 347 -14.37 0.83 -18.81
CA LEU A 347 -13.83 0.64 -20.17
C LEU A 347 -13.07 -0.68 -20.33
N CYS A 348 -12.29 -1.08 -19.32
CA CYS A 348 -11.54 -2.34 -19.34
C CYS A 348 -12.46 -3.57 -19.21
N GLU A 349 -13.52 -3.48 -18.42
CA GLU A 349 -14.50 -4.56 -18.21
C GLU A 349 -15.40 -4.81 -19.44
N GLY A 350 -15.49 -3.84 -20.35
CA GLY A 350 -16.27 -3.96 -21.58
C GLY A 350 -15.71 -5.01 -22.56
N ASP A 351 -16.56 -5.50 -23.46
CA ASP A 351 -16.14 -6.43 -24.52
C ASP A 351 -15.16 -5.79 -25.51
N VAL A 352 -15.23 -4.46 -25.66
CA VAL A 352 -14.31 -3.64 -26.47
C VAL A 352 -13.81 -2.48 -25.62
N ASN A 353 -12.49 -2.39 -25.41
CA ASN A 353 -11.85 -1.24 -24.79
C ASN A 353 -11.51 -0.19 -25.87
N PRO A 354 -12.15 1.00 -25.88
CA PRO A 354 -11.96 2.03 -26.90
C PRO A 354 -10.68 2.85 -26.73
N VAL A 355 -9.95 2.67 -25.64
CA VAL A 355 -8.70 3.39 -25.36
C VAL A 355 -7.61 2.94 -26.33
N VAL A 356 -6.94 3.92 -26.94
CA VAL A 356 -5.76 3.73 -27.78
C VAL A 356 -4.51 3.76 -26.91
N SER A 357 -4.40 4.79 -26.09
CA SER A 357 -3.33 4.97 -25.10
C SER A 357 -3.89 5.72 -23.90
N ILE A 358 -3.35 5.43 -22.73
CA ILE A 358 -3.67 6.10 -21.46
C ILE A 358 -2.36 6.42 -20.73
N HIS A 359 -2.32 7.54 -20.03
CA HIS A 359 -1.17 7.97 -19.26
C HIS A 359 -1.62 8.74 -18.01
N ASP A 360 -0.89 8.62 -16.91
CA ASP A 360 -1.12 9.42 -15.71
C ASP A 360 -0.69 10.88 -15.91
N HIS A 361 -1.28 11.79 -15.14
CA HIS A 361 -0.66 13.11 -14.91
C HIS A 361 0.17 13.06 -13.63
N GLY A 362 1.48 13.21 -13.79
CA GLY A 362 2.46 13.31 -12.72
C GLY A 362 3.24 14.61 -12.83
N SER A 363 4.57 14.50 -12.88
CA SER A 363 5.45 15.67 -12.99
C SER A 363 5.30 16.38 -14.34
N ALA A 364 5.45 17.71 -14.34
CA ALA A 364 5.19 18.60 -15.46
C ALA A 364 3.73 18.61 -15.99
N GLY A 365 2.79 17.97 -15.30
CA GLY A 365 1.36 18.15 -15.53
C GLY A 365 0.88 17.74 -16.93
N HIS A 366 0.11 18.63 -17.56
CA HIS A 366 -0.46 18.40 -18.90
C HIS A 366 0.63 18.25 -19.96
N LEU A 367 1.75 18.96 -19.82
CA LEU A 367 2.81 18.90 -20.83
C LEU A 367 3.38 17.49 -20.96
N ASN A 368 3.79 16.86 -19.84
CA ASN A 368 4.38 15.52 -19.90
C ASN A 368 3.34 14.49 -20.39
N CYS A 369 2.21 14.40 -19.70
CA CYS A 369 1.18 13.41 -20.01
C CYS A 369 0.68 13.50 -21.46
N LEU A 370 0.33 14.71 -21.93
CA LEU A 370 -0.27 14.86 -23.26
C LEU A 370 0.76 14.76 -24.38
N SER A 371 2.02 15.16 -24.15
CA SER A 371 3.07 14.99 -25.16
C SER A 371 3.47 13.52 -25.34
N GLU A 372 3.54 12.74 -24.26
CA GLU A 372 3.79 11.28 -24.33
C GLU A 372 2.68 10.55 -25.08
N LEU A 373 1.42 10.95 -24.89
CA LEU A 373 0.30 10.36 -25.62
C LEU A 373 0.39 10.58 -27.13
N VAL A 374 0.94 11.72 -27.57
CA VAL A 374 0.96 12.12 -28.98
C VAL A 374 2.35 12.08 -29.60
N GLU A 375 3.34 11.49 -28.92
CA GLU A 375 4.75 11.54 -29.30
C GLU A 375 4.98 11.14 -30.77
N GLU A 376 4.33 10.08 -31.24
CA GLU A 376 4.52 9.55 -32.59
C GLU A 376 3.78 10.35 -33.69
N CYS A 377 2.72 11.08 -33.34
CA CYS A 377 1.81 11.69 -34.31
C CYS A 377 1.72 13.21 -34.25
N GLY A 378 2.19 13.86 -33.18
CA GLY A 378 1.88 15.26 -32.86
C GLY A 378 0.43 15.45 -32.43
N GLY A 379 0.13 16.62 -31.88
CA GLY A 379 -1.20 16.95 -31.38
C GLY A 379 -1.42 18.43 -31.11
N ARG A 380 -2.68 18.85 -31.14
CA ARG A 380 -3.08 20.21 -30.78
C ARG A 380 -4.06 20.19 -29.62
N ILE A 381 -3.70 20.88 -28.54
CA ILE A 381 -4.51 21.03 -27.34
C ILE A 381 -5.18 22.41 -27.35
N ASP A 382 -6.50 22.43 -27.23
CA ASP A 382 -7.33 23.61 -27.07
C ASP A 382 -7.45 23.96 -25.57
N MET A 383 -6.72 24.99 -25.16
CA MET A 383 -6.67 25.40 -23.76
C MET A 383 -8.02 25.89 -23.22
N ALA A 384 -8.94 26.33 -24.08
CA ALA A 384 -10.28 26.77 -23.66
C ALA A 384 -11.15 25.60 -23.19
N LYS A 385 -10.75 24.36 -23.50
CA LYS A 385 -11.44 23.12 -23.08
C LYS A 385 -10.80 22.45 -21.87
N LEU A 386 -9.66 22.94 -21.38
CA LEU A 386 -9.03 22.44 -20.16
C LEU A 386 -9.86 22.84 -18.92
N PRO A 387 -9.91 21.99 -17.88
CA PRO A 387 -10.65 22.30 -16.67
C PRO A 387 -9.90 23.30 -15.79
N ILE A 388 -10.31 24.57 -15.75
CA ILE A 388 -9.62 25.62 -14.97
C ILE A 388 -10.35 25.89 -13.65
N GLY A 389 -9.78 25.41 -12.54
CA GLY A 389 -10.30 25.60 -11.18
C GLY A 389 -9.89 26.95 -10.58
N ASP A 390 -8.66 27.38 -10.84
CA ASP A 390 -8.15 28.71 -10.49
C ASP A 390 -8.02 29.58 -11.75
N LYS A 391 -8.86 30.62 -11.85
CA LYS A 391 -8.88 31.53 -13.01
C LYS A 391 -7.72 32.52 -13.05
N THR A 392 -6.85 32.54 -12.05
CA THR A 392 -5.67 33.42 -12.00
C THR A 392 -4.42 32.80 -12.61
N LEU A 393 -4.48 31.53 -13.02
CA LEU A 393 -3.35 30.82 -13.62
C LEU A 393 -2.97 31.44 -14.97
N SER A 394 -1.68 31.70 -15.13
CA SER A 394 -1.06 32.00 -16.43
C SER A 394 -1.00 30.76 -17.32
N SER A 395 -0.76 30.94 -18.62
CA SER A 395 -0.64 29.82 -19.57
C SER A 395 0.42 28.80 -19.17
N LYS A 396 1.59 29.28 -18.72
CA LYS A 396 2.69 28.47 -18.17
C LYS A 396 2.19 27.55 -17.05
N GLU A 397 1.43 28.12 -16.12
CA GLU A 397 0.94 27.38 -14.95
C GLU A 397 -0.17 26.39 -15.33
N ILE A 398 -1.05 26.72 -16.27
CA ILE A 398 -2.05 25.78 -16.79
C ILE A 398 -1.37 24.58 -17.44
N ILE A 399 -0.31 24.80 -18.22
CA ILE A 399 0.39 23.74 -18.94
C ILE A 399 1.18 22.84 -17.97
N ALA A 400 1.85 23.42 -16.97
CA ALA A 400 2.85 22.71 -16.18
C ALA A 400 2.45 22.37 -14.73
N ASN A 401 1.25 22.73 -14.26
CA ASN A 401 0.84 22.39 -12.88
C ASN A 401 0.71 20.87 -12.67
N GLU A 402 1.09 20.43 -11.48
CA GLU A 402 1.04 19.03 -11.06
C GLU A 402 -0.23 18.76 -10.23
N SER A 403 -1.36 19.39 -10.59
CA SER A 403 -2.66 19.07 -9.98
C SER A 403 -2.94 17.57 -10.12
N GLN A 404 -3.46 16.98 -9.05
CA GLN A 404 -3.57 15.53 -8.90
C GLN A 404 -4.87 14.96 -9.51
N GLU A 405 -4.99 13.64 -9.46
CA GLU A 405 -6.18 12.88 -9.88
C GLU A 405 -6.61 13.09 -11.34
N ARG A 406 -5.64 13.25 -12.25
CA ARG A 406 -5.88 13.38 -13.70
C ARG A 406 -5.27 12.23 -14.50
N MET A 407 -5.99 11.79 -15.53
CA MET A 407 -5.52 10.84 -16.55
C MET A 407 -5.68 11.45 -17.94
N GLY A 408 -4.71 11.23 -18.82
CA GLY A 408 -4.81 11.55 -20.25
C GLY A 408 -5.13 10.28 -21.03
N LEU A 409 -6.04 10.36 -22.00
CA LEU A 409 -6.46 9.25 -22.85
C LEU A 409 -6.47 9.68 -24.33
N LEU A 410 -6.09 8.76 -25.20
CA LEU A 410 -6.41 8.81 -26.62
C LEU A 410 -7.56 7.87 -26.93
N ILE A 411 -8.59 8.40 -27.59
CA ILE A 411 -9.81 7.66 -27.93
C ILE A 411 -10.21 7.97 -29.37
N ASP A 412 -10.65 6.95 -30.11
CA ASP A 412 -11.26 7.13 -31.44
C ASP A 412 -12.57 7.91 -31.30
N GLU A 413 -12.75 8.93 -32.15
CA GLU A 413 -13.91 9.83 -32.14
C GLU A 413 -15.25 9.09 -32.11
N LYS A 414 -15.35 7.94 -32.78
CA LYS A 414 -16.59 7.15 -32.84
C LYS A 414 -17.05 6.60 -31.48
N HIS A 415 -16.15 6.52 -30.49
CA HIS A 415 -16.43 5.98 -29.16
C HIS A 415 -16.67 7.09 -28.11
N ILE A 416 -16.42 8.35 -28.43
CA ILE A 416 -16.44 9.46 -27.46
C ILE A 416 -17.80 9.60 -26.78
N ASP A 417 -18.91 9.44 -27.50
CA ASP A 417 -20.24 9.58 -26.93
C ASP A 417 -20.58 8.46 -25.94
N ASP A 418 -20.14 7.23 -26.21
CA ASP A 418 -20.36 6.10 -25.29
C ASP A 418 -19.49 6.23 -24.03
N VAL A 419 -18.22 6.62 -24.19
CA VAL A 419 -17.32 6.90 -23.06
C VAL A 419 -17.88 8.04 -22.20
N ARG A 420 -18.45 9.09 -22.83
CA ARG A 420 -19.08 10.20 -22.12
C ARG A 420 -20.28 9.75 -21.28
N LYS A 421 -21.13 8.86 -21.78
CA LYS A 421 -22.27 8.30 -20.99
C LYS A 421 -21.78 7.60 -19.73
N ILE A 422 -20.71 6.80 -19.83
CA ILE A 422 -20.09 6.13 -18.68
C ILE A 422 -19.53 7.17 -17.70
N ALA A 423 -18.77 8.15 -18.21
CA ALA A 423 -18.18 9.21 -17.40
C ALA A 423 -19.25 10.02 -16.64
N GLU A 424 -20.34 10.41 -17.29
CA GLU A 424 -21.47 11.10 -16.67
C GLU A 424 -22.19 10.24 -15.63
N ARG A 425 -22.37 8.94 -15.90
CA ARG A 425 -22.95 7.99 -14.94
C ARG A 425 -22.09 7.88 -13.68
N GLU A 426 -20.77 7.74 -13.83
CA GLU A 426 -19.80 7.68 -12.73
C GLU A 426 -19.50 9.05 -12.09
N ARG A 427 -20.01 10.13 -12.68
CA ARG A 427 -19.67 11.52 -12.35
C ARG A 427 -18.16 11.78 -12.47
N ALA A 428 -17.45 11.07 -13.34
CA ALA A 428 -16.05 11.33 -13.66
C ALA A 428 -15.96 12.51 -14.64
N PRO A 429 -15.33 13.66 -14.28
CA PRO A 429 -15.20 14.77 -15.22
C PRO A 429 -14.35 14.33 -16.41
N MET A 430 -14.84 14.60 -17.62
CA MET A 430 -14.21 14.22 -18.88
C MET A 430 -14.22 15.40 -19.84
N TYR A 431 -13.05 15.74 -20.36
CA TYR A 431 -12.83 16.89 -21.24
C TYR A 431 -12.16 16.41 -22.52
N VAL A 432 -12.77 16.66 -23.68
CA VAL A 432 -12.13 16.44 -24.98
C VAL A 432 -11.34 17.70 -25.31
N VAL A 433 -10.04 17.67 -25.06
CA VAL A 433 -9.18 18.87 -25.02
C VAL A 433 -8.40 19.07 -26.31
N GLY A 434 -8.37 18.10 -27.21
CA GLY A 434 -7.56 18.21 -28.42
C GLY A 434 -7.69 17.02 -29.35
N GLU A 435 -6.81 16.97 -30.34
CA GLU A 435 -6.70 15.85 -31.27
C GLU A 435 -5.27 15.67 -31.79
N THR A 436 -4.95 14.44 -32.19
CA THR A 436 -3.70 14.09 -32.88
C THR A 436 -3.70 14.60 -34.32
N THR A 437 -2.61 15.21 -34.78
CA THR A 437 -2.55 15.97 -36.05
C THR A 437 -1.90 15.20 -37.21
N GLY A 438 -0.96 14.30 -36.91
CA GLY A 438 -0.21 13.50 -37.88
C GLY A 438 0.97 14.24 -38.53
N ASP A 439 1.40 15.37 -37.96
CA ASP A 439 2.49 16.22 -38.46
C ASP A 439 3.69 16.29 -37.51
N ALA A 440 3.70 15.49 -36.43
CA ALA A 440 4.75 15.46 -35.41
C ALA A 440 5.01 16.82 -34.74
N HIS A 441 4.00 17.71 -34.75
CA HIS A 441 4.03 19.01 -34.10
C HIS A 441 3.12 19.02 -32.87
N PHE A 442 3.55 19.63 -31.77
CA PHE A 442 2.79 19.69 -30.51
C PHE A 442 2.56 21.12 -30.04
N SER A 443 1.29 21.47 -29.82
CA SER A 443 0.92 22.84 -29.43
C SER A 443 -0.20 22.89 -28.41
N PHE A 444 -0.12 23.91 -27.55
CA PHE A 444 -1.24 24.40 -26.75
C PHE A 444 -1.72 25.72 -27.36
N GLU A 445 -2.99 25.79 -27.75
CA GLU A 445 -3.60 26.93 -28.44
C GLU A 445 -4.71 27.52 -27.57
N GLN A 446 -4.67 28.84 -27.36
CA GLN A 446 -5.70 29.59 -26.65
C GLN A 446 -6.88 29.91 -27.57
N GLY A 447 -8.02 30.31 -26.98
CA GLY A 447 -9.23 30.63 -27.74
C GLY A 447 -9.11 31.84 -28.69
N ASP A 448 -8.08 32.66 -28.54
CA ASP A 448 -7.72 33.77 -29.44
C ASP A 448 -6.73 33.35 -30.55
N GLY A 449 -6.31 32.08 -30.57
CA GLY A 449 -5.35 31.51 -31.51
C GLY A 449 -3.88 31.69 -31.11
N ILE A 450 -3.59 32.35 -29.96
CA ILE A 450 -2.22 32.46 -29.45
C ILE A 450 -1.75 31.10 -28.94
N ARG A 451 -0.51 30.72 -29.26
CA ARG A 451 0.09 29.47 -28.83
C ARG A 451 1.19 29.71 -27.80
N PRO A 452 0.88 29.61 -26.49
CA PRO A 452 1.91 29.68 -25.46
C PRO A 452 2.97 28.58 -25.57
N PHE A 453 2.65 27.43 -26.19
CA PHE A 453 3.59 26.35 -26.43
C PHE A 453 3.39 25.84 -27.86
N ASP A 454 4.44 25.85 -28.69
CA ASP A 454 4.36 25.54 -30.12
C ASP A 454 5.70 25.01 -30.63
N LEU A 455 5.94 23.70 -30.46
CA LEU A 455 7.21 23.03 -30.78
C LEU A 455 6.98 21.74 -31.54
N ASP A 456 7.94 21.36 -32.40
CA ASP A 456 7.99 20.00 -32.92
C ASP A 456 8.30 19.03 -31.76
N VAL A 457 7.71 17.83 -31.79
CA VAL A 457 7.93 16.83 -30.73
C VAL A 457 9.43 16.52 -30.55
N ALA A 458 10.17 16.47 -31.66
CA ALA A 458 11.62 16.26 -31.64
C ALA A 458 12.41 17.41 -30.99
N GLN A 459 11.89 18.63 -30.98
CA GLN A 459 12.50 19.79 -30.31
C GLN A 459 12.28 19.73 -28.79
N MET A 460 11.15 19.21 -28.34
CA MET A 460 10.87 19.02 -26.91
C MET A 460 11.81 18.01 -26.26
N PHE A 461 12.11 16.95 -27.01
CA PHE A 461 12.85 15.78 -26.53
C PHE A 461 14.29 15.70 -27.03
N GLY A 462 14.81 16.78 -27.62
CA GLY A 462 16.14 16.78 -28.21
C GLY A 462 17.24 16.29 -27.28
N HIS A 463 18.23 15.64 -27.87
CA HIS A 463 19.29 14.96 -27.14
C HIS A 463 20.22 15.99 -26.48
N SER A 464 19.95 16.33 -25.22
CA SER A 464 20.99 16.91 -24.36
C SER A 464 22.19 15.94 -24.28
N PRO A 465 23.43 16.44 -24.14
CA PRO A 465 24.60 15.58 -24.11
C PRO A 465 24.49 14.50 -23.03
N LYS A 466 25.01 13.30 -23.33
CA LYS A 466 24.98 12.17 -22.39
C LYS A 466 25.65 12.58 -21.07
N THR A 467 24.96 12.35 -19.96
CA THR A 467 25.50 12.66 -18.61
C THR A 467 26.73 11.79 -18.34
N ILE A 468 27.83 12.41 -17.93
CA ILE A 468 29.07 11.73 -17.55
C ILE A 468 29.27 11.86 -16.04
N MET A 469 29.25 10.74 -15.33
CA MET A 469 29.52 10.64 -13.90
C MET A 469 30.99 10.25 -13.70
N LYS A 470 31.80 11.10 -13.08
CA LYS A 470 33.22 10.83 -12.80
C LYS A 470 33.45 10.78 -11.30
N ASP A 471 33.98 9.67 -10.80
CA ASP A 471 34.21 9.47 -9.37
C ASP A 471 35.38 8.49 -9.13
N ASN A 472 35.83 8.36 -7.88
CA ASN A 472 36.88 7.41 -7.48
C ASN A 472 36.34 6.44 -6.43
N THR A 473 36.85 5.21 -6.41
CA THR A 473 36.51 4.25 -5.36
C THR A 473 37.07 4.70 -4.02
N VAL A 474 36.20 4.91 -3.03
CA VAL A 474 36.58 5.26 -1.65
C VAL A 474 36.21 4.11 -0.70
N ARG A 475 37.22 3.55 -0.03
CA ARG A 475 37.01 2.54 1.00
C ARG A 475 36.62 3.22 2.32
N ARG A 476 35.41 2.91 2.80
CA ARG A 476 34.92 3.28 4.13
C ARG A 476 35.10 2.08 5.06
N ASN A 477 35.51 2.33 6.30
CA ASN A 477 35.60 1.30 7.34
C ASN A 477 34.83 1.79 8.55
N TYR A 478 34.08 0.91 9.17
CA TYR A 478 33.22 1.16 10.31
C TYR A 478 33.73 0.41 11.52
N ALA A 479 33.64 1.05 12.69
CA ALA A 479 34.15 0.46 13.92
C ALA A 479 33.49 -0.90 14.21
N ARG A 480 34.32 -1.89 14.57
CA ARG A 480 33.85 -3.21 15.02
C ARG A 480 32.94 -3.08 16.24
N LEU A 481 31.98 -3.99 16.33
CA LEU A 481 31.10 -4.08 17.49
C LEU A 481 31.90 -4.51 18.73
N ALA A 482 31.54 -3.93 19.87
CA ALA A 482 32.04 -4.33 21.18
C ALA A 482 30.85 -4.64 22.08
N TYR A 483 30.73 -5.91 22.48
CA TYR A 483 29.64 -6.42 23.31
C TYR A 483 30.14 -7.58 24.19
N ASP A 484 29.39 -7.89 25.25
CA ASP A 484 29.63 -9.07 26.09
C ASP A 484 29.03 -10.30 25.40
N ASN A 485 29.84 -11.32 25.14
CA ASN A 485 29.40 -12.57 24.49
C ASN A 485 28.54 -13.45 25.41
N CYS A 486 28.31 -13.06 26.67
CA CYS A 486 27.40 -13.68 27.61
C CYS A 486 27.68 -15.18 27.89
N THR A 487 28.96 -15.60 27.80
CA THR A 487 29.36 -17.02 27.92
C THR A 487 29.60 -17.51 29.35
N ASP A 488 29.78 -16.62 30.33
CA ASP A 488 30.12 -16.99 31.73
C ASP A 488 28.90 -16.95 32.67
N LYS A 489 28.56 -18.11 33.26
CA LYS A 489 27.56 -18.24 34.36
C LYS A 489 27.89 -17.41 35.61
N THR A 490 29.11 -16.91 35.74
CA THR A 490 29.63 -16.24 36.94
C THR A 490 29.49 -14.72 36.92
N GLN A 491 29.00 -14.11 35.84
CA GLN A 491 28.91 -12.64 35.72
C GLN A 491 27.57 -12.02 36.15
N ALA A 492 26.68 -12.78 36.81
CA ALA A 492 25.42 -12.23 37.34
C ALA A 492 25.60 -11.18 38.47
N ASP A 493 26.81 -11.01 39.02
CA ASP A 493 27.04 -10.20 40.25
C ASP A 493 28.01 -9.00 40.09
N ASN A 494 28.53 -8.70 38.89
CA ASN A 494 29.53 -7.64 38.74
C ASN A 494 28.93 -6.25 38.42
N GLY A 495 28.31 -5.65 39.43
CA GLY A 495 28.50 -4.22 39.74
C GLY A 495 27.71 -3.16 38.98
N CYS A 496 26.87 -3.50 38.01
CA CYS A 496 25.83 -2.57 37.53
C CYS A 496 24.62 -2.67 38.47
N GLN A 497 24.18 -1.54 39.03
CA GLN A 497 22.92 -1.43 39.77
C GLN A 497 21.74 -1.67 38.80
N GLN A 498 21.48 -2.91 38.41
CA GLN A 498 20.28 -3.30 37.69
C GLN A 498 19.38 -4.10 38.64
N ALA A 499 18.06 -3.97 38.44
CA ALA A 499 17.06 -4.67 39.23
C ALA A 499 17.37 -6.18 39.27
N ALA A 500 17.32 -6.78 40.46
CA ALA A 500 17.72 -8.17 40.67
C ALA A 500 17.05 -9.12 39.66
N GLY A 501 17.83 -9.71 38.75
CA GLY A 501 17.37 -10.73 37.81
C GLY A 501 17.51 -10.45 36.30
N HIS A 502 17.95 -9.26 35.86
CA HIS A 502 18.15 -8.95 34.44
C HIS A 502 19.60 -9.17 33.97
N THR A 503 19.80 -9.81 32.81
CA THR A 503 21.13 -10.04 32.20
C THR A 503 21.47 -8.99 31.14
N GLN A 504 22.74 -8.94 30.73
CA GLN A 504 23.17 -8.11 29.61
C GLN A 504 22.49 -8.52 28.28
N LEU A 505 22.26 -9.81 28.08
CA LEU A 505 21.52 -10.32 26.92
C LEU A 505 20.07 -9.81 26.88
N ASP A 506 19.39 -9.75 28.04
CA ASP A 506 18.04 -9.18 28.12
C ASP A 506 18.03 -7.70 27.75
N THR A 507 19.08 -6.97 28.12
CA THR A 507 19.25 -5.56 27.73
C THR A 507 19.40 -5.45 26.22
N TYR A 508 20.23 -6.29 25.59
CA TYR A 508 20.39 -6.30 24.13
C TYR A 508 19.08 -6.61 23.40
N VAL A 509 18.36 -7.65 23.83
CA VAL A 509 17.05 -8.00 23.24
C VAL A 509 16.06 -6.84 23.41
N SER A 510 15.97 -6.25 24.60
CA SER A 510 15.06 -5.13 24.87
C SER A 510 15.33 -3.90 24.00
N ARG A 511 16.60 -3.59 23.72
CA ARG A 511 16.98 -2.49 22.80
C ARG A 511 16.55 -2.79 21.37
N VAL A 512 16.89 -3.98 20.87
CA VAL A 512 16.57 -4.40 19.50
C VAL A 512 15.06 -4.40 19.27
N LEU A 513 14.26 -4.96 20.17
CA LEU A 513 12.80 -4.99 20.07
C LEU A 513 12.14 -3.61 20.06
N GLN A 514 12.85 -2.55 20.48
CA GLN A 514 12.32 -1.19 20.51
C GLN A 514 12.76 -0.33 19.32
N LEU A 515 13.72 -0.77 18.49
CA LEU A 515 14.07 -0.11 17.24
C LEU A 515 12.87 -0.12 16.29
N GLU A 516 12.59 0.99 15.62
CA GLU A 516 11.40 1.09 14.76
C GLU A 516 11.38 0.05 13.64
N ALA A 517 12.52 -0.45 13.16
CA ALA A 517 12.59 -1.53 12.18
C ALA A 517 12.04 -2.87 12.72
N VAL A 518 12.25 -3.14 14.01
CA VAL A 518 11.87 -4.41 14.66
C VAL A 518 10.53 -4.29 15.39
N ALA A 519 10.31 -3.20 16.12
CA ALA A 519 9.18 -3.01 17.01
C ALA A 519 7.81 -3.14 16.31
N CYS A 520 6.76 -3.37 17.09
CA CYS A 520 5.40 -3.52 16.59
C CYS A 520 4.97 -2.36 15.68
N LYS A 521 4.31 -2.70 14.58
CA LYS A 521 3.78 -1.75 13.59
C LYS A 521 2.27 -1.53 13.70
N ASP A 522 1.63 -1.87 14.82
CA ASP A 522 0.17 -1.81 14.95
C ASP A 522 -0.38 -0.40 14.68
N TRP A 523 0.35 0.65 15.10
CA TRP A 523 0.00 2.04 14.81
C TRP A 523 -0.10 2.35 13.32
N LEU A 524 0.66 1.67 12.45
CA LEU A 524 0.55 1.78 10.99
C LEU A 524 -0.65 1.01 10.47
N THR A 525 -0.87 -0.20 10.96
CA THR A 525 -1.90 -1.11 10.40
C THR A 525 -3.30 -0.77 10.89
N ASN A 526 -3.48 -0.39 12.16
CA ASN A 526 -4.79 -0.23 12.80
C ASN A 526 -5.66 0.92 12.23
N LYS A 527 -5.11 1.76 11.35
CA LYS A 527 -5.78 2.87 10.66
C LYS A 527 -5.91 2.71 9.14
N VAL A 528 -5.47 1.58 8.58
CA VAL A 528 -5.53 1.33 7.13
C VAL A 528 -6.47 0.18 6.84
N ASP A 529 -7.38 0.33 5.86
CA ASP A 529 -8.22 -0.76 5.39
C ASP A 529 -7.36 -1.92 4.86
N ARG A 530 -7.68 -3.14 5.30
CA ARG A 530 -6.98 -4.39 4.94
C ARG A 530 -7.95 -5.45 4.41
N SER A 531 -9.14 -5.03 3.98
CA SER A 531 -10.27 -5.90 3.66
C SER A 531 -11.04 -5.47 2.39
N VAL A 532 -11.04 -4.18 2.04
CA VAL A 532 -11.72 -3.64 0.86
C VAL A 532 -11.32 -4.39 -0.40
N THR A 533 -12.29 -4.52 -1.33
CA THR A 533 -12.35 -5.45 -2.47
C THR A 533 -12.86 -6.85 -2.14
N GLY A 534 -12.80 -7.29 -0.88
CA GLY A 534 -13.11 -8.66 -0.48
C GLY A 534 -12.16 -9.71 -1.09
N LYS A 535 -11.00 -9.30 -1.62
CA LYS A 535 -10.02 -10.18 -2.26
C LYS A 535 -8.74 -10.36 -1.43
N ILE A 536 -8.70 -9.88 -0.19
CA ILE A 536 -7.49 -9.96 0.63
C ILE A 536 -7.42 -11.32 1.32
N ALA A 537 -6.36 -12.08 1.00
CA ALA A 537 -6.11 -13.43 1.53
C ALA A 537 -5.04 -13.44 2.62
N ARG A 538 -4.09 -12.51 2.56
CA ARG A 538 -3.09 -12.29 3.60
C ARG A 538 -2.82 -10.79 3.75
N GLN A 539 -2.83 -10.35 5.00
CA GLN A 539 -2.47 -9.01 5.44
C GLN A 539 -1.62 -9.11 6.71
N GLN A 540 -1.07 -7.97 7.14
CA GLN A 540 -0.05 -7.86 8.18
C GLN A 540 -0.43 -8.57 9.49
N CYS A 541 -1.64 -8.35 10.02
CA CYS A 541 -2.08 -8.85 11.31
C CYS A 541 -2.33 -10.37 11.32
N GLN A 542 -1.73 -11.11 12.25
CA GLN A 542 -1.81 -12.57 12.33
C GLN A 542 -2.23 -13.04 13.74
N GLY A 543 -2.68 -14.29 13.81
CA GLY A 543 -3.02 -14.98 15.07
C GLY A 543 -4.28 -14.47 15.78
N GLU A 544 -4.57 -15.03 16.96
CA GLU A 544 -5.82 -14.78 17.67
C GLU A 544 -5.92 -13.37 18.28
N ILE A 545 -4.79 -12.70 18.53
CA ILE A 545 -4.76 -11.31 19.01
C ILE A 545 -4.39 -10.27 17.93
N GLN A 546 -4.27 -10.70 16.66
CA GLN A 546 -4.15 -9.82 15.48
C GLN A 546 -2.92 -8.86 15.48
N LEU A 547 -1.72 -9.39 15.67
CA LEU A 547 -0.46 -8.61 15.64
C LEU A 547 0.18 -8.56 14.24
N PRO A 548 0.75 -7.42 13.81
CA PRO A 548 1.30 -7.23 12.47
C PRO A 548 2.64 -7.98 12.29
N LEU A 549 2.57 -9.24 11.86
CA LEU A 549 3.70 -10.19 11.80
C LEU A 549 3.90 -10.82 10.42
N SER A 550 2.97 -10.65 9.48
CA SER A 550 3.04 -11.33 8.17
C SER A 550 4.22 -10.82 7.33
N ASP A 551 5.04 -11.74 6.84
CA ASP A 551 6.17 -11.50 5.93
C ASP A 551 5.75 -10.94 4.56
N CYS A 552 4.59 -11.38 4.05
CA CYS A 552 4.08 -10.98 2.74
C CYS A 552 2.58 -10.66 2.78
N GLY A 553 2.14 -9.90 1.76
CA GLY A 553 0.73 -9.67 1.46
C GLY A 553 0.27 -10.52 0.29
N VAL A 554 -0.97 -11.02 0.32
CA VAL A 554 -1.54 -11.87 -0.74
C VAL A 554 -2.97 -11.45 -1.05
N VAL A 555 -3.26 -11.29 -2.34
CA VAL A 555 -4.60 -10.99 -2.86
C VAL A 555 -5.08 -12.08 -3.79
N ALA A 556 -6.38 -12.36 -3.80
CA ALA A 556 -7.04 -13.16 -4.82
C ALA A 556 -7.24 -12.31 -6.10
N LEU A 557 -7.18 -12.94 -7.27
CA LEU A 557 -7.47 -12.25 -8.53
C LEU A 557 -8.97 -12.17 -8.83
N ASP A 558 -9.75 -13.13 -8.34
CA ASP A 558 -11.20 -13.21 -8.44
C ASP A 558 -11.82 -13.65 -7.11
N TYR A 559 -13.15 -13.78 -7.07
CA TYR A 559 -13.87 -14.20 -5.87
C TYR A 559 -13.95 -15.72 -5.69
N ARG A 560 -13.32 -16.51 -6.58
CA ARG A 560 -13.18 -17.96 -6.41
C ARG A 560 -12.16 -18.32 -5.35
N GLY A 561 -11.26 -17.38 -5.03
CA GLY A 561 -10.29 -17.53 -3.96
C GLY A 561 -9.30 -18.67 -4.20
N ARG A 562 -8.87 -18.86 -5.46
CA ARG A 562 -7.87 -19.86 -5.83
C ARG A 562 -6.55 -19.19 -6.19
N LYS A 563 -6.51 -18.47 -7.31
CA LYS A 563 -5.30 -17.80 -7.81
C LYS A 563 -5.17 -16.39 -7.24
N GLY A 564 -3.95 -15.91 -7.15
CA GLY A 564 -3.66 -14.62 -6.53
C GLY A 564 -2.35 -13.98 -6.96
N ILE A 565 -2.01 -12.89 -6.28
CA ILE A 565 -0.71 -12.22 -6.36
C ILE A 565 -0.16 -12.09 -4.95
N ALA A 566 1.09 -12.50 -4.75
CA ALA A 566 1.85 -12.25 -3.54
C ALA A 566 2.77 -11.04 -3.74
N THR A 567 3.02 -10.29 -2.67
CA THR A 567 3.97 -9.19 -2.67
C THR A 567 4.71 -9.09 -1.34
N ALA A 568 5.99 -8.73 -1.42
CA ALA A 568 6.89 -8.60 -0.28
C ALA A 568 7.95 -7.51 -0.56
N LEU A 569 8.70 -7.12 0.47
CA LEU A 569 9.69 -6.06 0.40
C LEU A 569 11.01 -6.52 1.03
N GLY A 570 12.12 -5.91 0.58
CA GLY A 570 13.43 -6.08 1.20
C GLY A 570 14.32 -4.85 0.99
N HIS A 571 15.10 -4.49 2.01
CA HIS A 571 16.07 -3.40 2.01
C HIS A 571 17.11 -3.58 3.11
N ALA A 572 18.39 -3.39 2.81
CA ALA A 572 19.47 -3.49 3.79
C ALA A 572 20.44 -2.29 3.76
N PRO A 573 19.97 -1.05 3.95
CA PRO A 573 20.83 0.14 3.81
C PRO A 573 21.94 0.22 4.87
N GLN A 574 21.74 -0.32 6.07
CA GLN A 574 22.78 -0.37 7.10
C GLN A 574 23.96 -1.26 6.66
N ALA A 575 23.69 -2.44 6.10
CA ALA A 575 24.72 -3.27 5.48
C ALA A 575 25.32 -2.59 4.24
N GLY A 576 24.47 -1.90 3.46
CA GLY A 576 24.84 -1.09 2.30
C GLY A 576 25.89 -0.01 2.59
N LEU A 577 25.91 0.58 3.80
CA LEU A 577 26.93 1.52 4.22
C LEU A 577 28.34 0.88 4.17
N ALA A 578 28.50 -0.29 4.76
CA ALA A 578 29.77 -1.01 4.78
C ALA A 578 30.11 -1.64 3.42
N SER A 579 29.16 -2.29 2.76
CA SER A 579 29.32 -2.81 1.38
C SER A 579 28.06 -2.55 0.55
N PRO A 580 28.12 -1.68 -0.48
CA PRO A 580 26.98 -1.42 -1.35
C PRO A 580 26.53 -2.68 -2.10
N GLU A 581 27.45 -3.58 -2.44
CA GLU A 581 27.16 -4.86 -3.09
C GLU A 581 26.38 -5.79 -2.16
N ALA A 582 26.84 -5.97 -0.92
CA ALA A 582 26.16 -6.81 0.06
C ALA A 582 24.77 -6.26 0.37
N GLY A 583 24.64 -4.94 0.59
CA GLY A 583 23.34 -4.29 0.80
C GLY A 583 22.36 -4.56 -0.33
N SER A 584 22.80 -4.47 -1.60
CA SER A 584 21.94 -4.79 -2.75
C SER A 584 21.53 -6.25 -2.85
N VAL A 585 22.44 -7.19 -2.58
CA VAL A 585 22.14 -8.63 -2.57
C VAL A 585 21.17 -8.97 -1.44
N LEU A 586 21.39 -8.42 -0.25
CA LEU A 586 20.52 -8.61 0.92
C LEU A 586 19.12 -8.02 0.69
N SER A 587 19.00 -6.84 0.07
CA SER A 587 17.68 -6.29 -0.29
C SER A 587 16.87 -7.25 -1.19
N VAL A 588 17.52 -7.92 -2.14
CA VAL A 588 16.85 -8.95 -2.97
C VAL A 588 16.56 -10.19 -2.14
N ALA A 589 17.52 -10.67 -1.36
CA ALA A 589 17.38 -11.87 -0.53
C ALA A 589 16.20 -11.75 0.45
N GLU A 590 16.09 -10.63 1.18
CA GLU A 590 15.00 -10.36 2.13
C GLU A 590 13.64 -10.30 1.42
N ALA A 591 13.54 -9.64 0.26
CA ALA A 591 12.29 -9.62 -0.50
C ALA A 591 11.84 -11.02 -0.92
N LEU A 592 12.80 -11.92 -1.17
CA LEU A 592 12.55 -13.30 -1.55
C LEU A 592 12.28 -14.22 -0.35
N THR A 593 12.98 -14.07 0.78
CA THR A 593 12.67 -14.82 2.01
C THR A 593 11.32 -14.43 2.59
N ASN A 594 10.88 -13.18 2.40
CA ASN A 594 9.54 -12.75 2.77
C ASN A 594 8.44 -13.30 1.85
N ILE A 595 8.67 -13.40 0.53
CA ILE A 595 7.62 -13.87 -0.41
C ILE A 595 7.49 -15.40 -0.47
N VAL A 596 8.49 -16.15 0.00
CA VAL A 596 8.55 -17.62 -0.11
C VAL A 596 7.39 -18.33 0.59
N TRP A 597 6.68 -17.67 1.50
CA TRP A 597 5.54 -18.25 2.23
C TRP A 597 4.26 -18.38 1.40
N ALA A 598 4.21 -17.71 0.24
CA ALA A 598 3.14 -17.88 -0.72
C ALA A 598 3.48 -18.98 -1.75
N PRO A 599 2.56 -19.91 -2.07
CA PRO A 599 2.82 -20.97 -3.04
C PRO A 599 2.80 -20.42 -4.47
N LEU A 600 3.95 -20.07 -5.00
CA LEU A 600 4.11 -19.47 -6.32
C LEU A 600 3.78 -20.48 -7.43
N SER A 601 3.24 -20.01 -8.55
CA SER A 601 2.74 -20.91 -9.61
C SER A 601 3.82 -21.76 -10.27
N GLU A 602 5.03 -21.22 -10.41
CA GLU A 602 6.20 -21.84 -11.02
C GLU A 602 7.47 -21.56 -10.20
N GLY A 603 7.35 -21.46 -8.87
CA GLY A 603 8.47 -21.11 -8.00
C GLY A 603 9.03 -19.72 -8.34
N MET A 604 10.35 -19.60 -8.44
CA MET A 604 11.01 -18.31 -8.71
C MET A 604 10.72 -17.75 -10.12
N ASP A 605 10.36 -18.59 -11.09
CA ASP A 605 10.06 -18.15 -12.46
C ASP A 605 8.80 -17.26 -12.53
N SER A 606 7.92 -17.37 -11.52
CA SER A 606 6.74 -16.52 -11.38
C SER A 606 7.04 -15.11 -10.84
N LEU A 607 8.28 -14.85 -10.42
CA LEU A 607 8.64 -13.61 -9.75
C LEU A 607 9.10 -12.52 -10.73
N SER A 608 8.72 -11.30 -10.38
CA SER A 608 9.23 -10.06 -10.95
C SER A 608 9.53 -9.07 -9.83
N LEU A 609 10.61 -8.30 -9.99
CA LEU A 609 11.06 -7.34 -9.00
C LEU A 609 10.89 -5.89 -9.48
N SER A 610 10.64 -5.00 -8.53
CA SER A 610 10.78 -3.56 -8.70
C SER A 610 11.98 -3.09 -7.87
N ALA A 611 12.97 -2.45 -8.50
CA ALA A 611 14.14 -1.91 -7.79
C ALA A 611 14.06 -0.38 -7.71
N ASN A 612 13.94 0.16 -6.50
CA ASN A 612 13.81 1.60 -6.24
C ASN A 612 15.07 2.13 -5.56
N TRP A 613 15.80 3.01 -6.25
CA TRP A 613 17.14 3.46 -5.88
C TRP A 613 17.12 4.87 -5.29
N MET A 614 17.30 4.98 -3.98
CA MET A 614 17.43 6.26 -3.27
C MET A 614 18.89 6.47 -2.95
N TRP A 615 19.56 7.38 -3.66
CA TRP A 615 21.01 7.53 -3.57
C TRP A 615 21.42 9.00 -3.44
N PRO A 616 22.44 9.33 -2.64
CA PRO A 616 22.93 10.70 -2.52
C PRO A 616 24.03 10.98 -3.55
N CYS A 617 23.73 10.90 -4.85
CA CYS A 617 24.72 11.09 -5.92
C CYS A 617 25.43 12.45 -5.80
N ARG A 618 26.72 12.49 -6.14
CA ARG A 618 27.58 13.70 -6.06
C ARG A 618 27.68 14.32 -4.66
N SER A 619 27.18 13.65 -3.62
CA SER A 619 27.17 14.23 -2.26
C SER A 619 28.54 14.19 -1.59
N GLN A 620 29.37 13.20 -1.93
CA GLN A 620 30.72 12.98 -1.43
C GLN A 620 31.51 12.11 -2.41
N GLU A 621 32.84 12.10 -2.29
CA GLU A 621 33.70 11.25 -3.12
C GLU A 621 33.41 9.76 -2.89
N GLY A 622 33.34 9.00 -3.98
CA GLY A 622 33.07 7.57 -4.01
C GLY A 622 31.62 7.15 -3.89
N GLU A 623 30.67 8.09 -3.80
CA GLU A 623 29.26 7.75 -3.70
C GLU A 623 28.64 7.26 -5.01
N ASP A 624 29.08 7.83 -6.15
CA ASP A 624 28.60 7.43 -7.47
C ASP A 624 29.22 6.07 -7.87
N ALA A 625 30.47 5.82 -7.43
CA ALA A 625 31.11 4.51 -7.56
C ALA A 625 30.39 3.42 -6.74
N ARG A 626 29.89 3.76 -5.55
CA ARG A 626 29.08 2.86 -4.72
C ARG A 626 27.74 2.53 -5.37
N LEU A 627 27.04 3.51 -5.93
CA LEU A 627 25.79 3.26 -6.70
C LEU A 627 26.03 2.28 -7.85
N TYR A 628 27.09 2.50 -8.63
CA TYR A 628 27.42 1.61 -9.76
C TYR A 628 27.64 0.17 -9.30
N SER A 629 28.39 0.00 -8.21
CA SER A 629 28.70 -1.31 -7.64
C SER A 629 27.44 -2.00 -7.07
N ALA A 630 26.56 -1.24 -6.42
CA ALA A 630 25.27 -1.71 -5.92
C ALA A 630 24.36 -2.23 -7.06
N VAL A 631 24.15 -1.42 -8.11
CA VAL A 631 23.32 -1.80 -9.27
C VAL A 631 23.90 -3.02 -9.98
N LYS A 632 25.22 -3.08 -10.14
CA LYS A 632 25.90 -4.23 -10.75
C LYS A 632 25.69 -5.49 -9.90
N ALA A 633 25.88 -5.41 -8.58
CA ALA A 633 25.70 -6.55 -7.69
C ALA A 633 24.26 -7.07 -7.70
N LEU A 634 23.26 -6.19 -7.67
CA LEU A 634 21.86 -6.57 -7.80
C LEU A 634 21.60 -7.25 -9.15
N SER A 635 22.05 -6.65 -10.25
CA SER A 635 21.88 -7.22 -11.60
C SER A 635 22.50 -8.61 -11.72
N ASP A 636 23.76 -8.76 -11.29
CA ASP A 636 24.47 -10.04 -11.36
C ASP A 636 23.81 -11.11 -10.50
N PHE A 637 23.38 -10.76 -9.28
CA PHE A 637 22.66 -11.69 -8.40
C PHE A 637 21.32 -12.11 -8.98
N CYS A 638 20.50 -11.16 -9.44
CA CYS A 638 19.22 -11.44 -10.10
C CYS A 638 19.40 -12.32 -11.35
N CYS A 639 20.42 -12.08 -12.17
CA CYS A 639 20.72 -12.93 -13.32
C CYS A 639 21.11 -14.36 -12.88
N ALA A 640 21.92 -14.49 -11.82
CA ALA A 640 22.37 -15.79 -11.31
C ALA A 640 21.21 -16.62 -10.71
N ILE A 641 20.28 -15.98 -10.01
CA ILE A 641 19.07 -16.65 -9.46
C ILE A 641 17.91 -16.73 -10.46
N GLN A 642 18.09 -16.21 -11.67
CA GLN A 642 17.11 -16.21 -12.78
C GLN A 642 15.82 -15.42 -12.53
N VAL A 643 15.92 -14.29 -11.84
CA VAL A 643 14.79 -13.38 -11.56
C VAL A 643 14.96 -12.06 -12.32
N ASN A 644 13.87 -11.55 -12.89
CA ASN A 644 13.85 -10.30 -13.66
C ASN A 644 13.51 -9.07 -12.81
N VAL A 645 14.01 -7.91 -13.24
CA VAL A 645 13.70 -6.58 -12.68
C VAL A 645 13.07 -5.71 -13.79
N PRO A 646 11.79 -5.92 -14.14
CA PRO A 646 11.16 -5.30 -15.31
C PRO A 646 10.72 -3.84 -15.08
N THR A 647 10.76 -3.37 -13.84
CA THR A 647 10.35 -2.03 -13.43
C THR A 647 11.20 -1.52 -12.27
N GLY A 648 11.15 -0.21 -12.02
CA GLY A 648 11.88 0.44 -10.94
C GLY A 648 11.84 1.95 -11.07
N LYS A 649 12.44 2.64 -10.10
CA LYS A 649 12.60 4.10 -10.11
C LYS A 649 13.89 4.50 -9.39
N ASP A 650 14.28 5.75 -9.53
CA ASP A 650 15.40 6.33 -8.82
C ASP A 650 15.07 7.72 -8.23
N SER A 651 15.77 8.06 -7.15
CA SER A 651 15.74 9.34 -6.45
C SER A 651 17.18 9.66 -6.01
N LEU A 652 17.85 10.54 -6.74
CA LEU A 652 19.33 10.62 -6.74
C LEU A 652 19.91 11.85 -6.02
N SER A 653 19.09 12.51 -5.20
CA SER A 653 19.45 13.74 -4.46
C SER A 653 19.19 13.57 -2.96
N MET A 654 19.51 12.40 -2.40
CA MET A 654 19.18 12.03 -1.01
C MET A 654 20.07 12.70 0.05
N THR A 655 20.12 14.03 0.03
CA THR A 655 20.94 14.87 0.90
C THR A 655 20.11 16.04 1.43
N GLN A 656 20.33 16.39 2.70
CA GLN A 656 19.77 17.58 3.34
C GLN A 656 20.89 18.59 3.66
N GLN A 657 20.73 19.84 3.21
CA GLN A 657 21.59 20.96 3.60
C GLN A 657 20.91 21.83 4.67
N TYR A 658 21.69 22.35 5.61
CA TYR A 658 21.22 23.25 6.67
C TYR A 658 21.83 24.66 6.53
N PRO A 659 21.15 25.72 7.02
CA PRO A 659 21.61 27.11 6.91
C PRO A 659 22.96 27.40 7.58
N ASP A 660 23.40 26.55 8.51
CA ASP A 660 24.70 26.64 9.17
C ASP A 660 25.84 26.00 8.35
N GLY A 661 25.54 25.50 7.15
CA GLY A 661 26.48 24.82 6.26
C GLY A 661 26.65 23.32 6.55
N ASN A 662 25.97 22.77 7.55
CA ASN A 662 25.97 21.33 7.79
C ASN A 662 25.25 20.59 6.65
N LYS A 663 25.80 19.43 6.28
CA LYS A 663 25.27 18.53 5.28
C LYS A 663 25.04 17.16 5.91
N ILE A 664 23.85 16.60 5.69
CA ILE A 664 23.48 15.26 6.14
C ILE A 664 23.17 14.41 4.91
N ILE A 665 23.80 13.23 4.86
CA ILE A 665 23.76 12.32 3.71
C ILE A 665 22.91 11.12 4.10
N ALA A 666 21.88 10.78 3.33
CA ALA A 666 21.15 9.53 3.57
C ALA A 666 21.99 8.33 3.13
N PRO A 667 21.96 7.18 3.84
CA PRO A 667 22.54 5.95 3.32
C PRO A 667 22.03 5.63 1.90
N GLY A 668 22.93 5.24 0.99
CA GLY A 668 22.54 4.70 -0.31
C GLY A 668 21.65 3.48 -0.14
N THR A 669 20.43 3.53 -0.68
CA THR A 669 19.37 2.57 -0.38
C THR A 669 18.75 2.04 -1.67
N VAL A 670 18.64 0.72 -1.78
CA VAL A 670 17.73 0.07 -2.74
C VAL A 670 16.63 -0.65 -1.99
N ILE A 671 15.38 -0.31 -2.31
CA ILE A 671 14.20 -1.05 -1.85
C ILE A 671 13.75 -1.95 -3.00
N VAL A 672 13.70 -3.25 -2.74
CA VAL A 672 13.22 -4.26 -3.69
C VAL A 672 11.81 -4.64 -3.30
N SER A 673 10.86 -4.49 -4.23
CA SER A 673 9.53 -5.07 -4.12
C SER A 673 9.46 -6.32 -4.97
N ALA A 674 8.99 -7.42 -4.42
CA ALA A 674 8.71 -8.65 -5.16
C ALA A 674 7.22 -8.77 -5.45
N GLY A 675 6.88 -9.34 -6.61
CA GLY A 675 5.52 -9.70 -7.00
C GLY A 675 5.51 -11.01 -7.76
N GLY A 676 4.54 -11.90 -7.49
CA GLY A 676 4.42 -13.18 -8.19
C GLY A 676 3.03 -13.79 -8.16
N GLU A 677 2.70 -14.58 -9.18
CA GLU A 677 1.45 -15.34 -9.26
C GLU A 677 1.41 -16.44 -8.18
N VAL A 678 0.32 -16.49 -7.44
CA VAL A 678 0.05 -17.51 -6.42
C VAL A 678 -0.84 -18.61 -6.99
N SER A 679 -0.40 -19.86 -6.83
CA SER A 679 -1.10 -21.04 -7.35
C SER A 679 -2.37 -21.40 -6.56
N ASP A 680 -2.32 -21.23 -5.23
CA ASP A 680 -3.43 -21.45 -4.30
C ASP A 680 -3.26 -20.56 -3.05
N ILE A 681 -4.01 -19.46 -2.98
CA ILE A 681 -3.94 -18.49 -1.87
C ILE A 681 -4.29 -19.12 -0.50
N ARG A 682 -4.96 -20.28 -0.47
CA ARG A 682 -5.39 -20.95 0.77
C ARG A 682 -4.26 -21.70 1.46
N LYS A 683 -3.14 -21.91 0.76
CA LYS A 683 -1.94 -22.61 1.26
C LYS A 683 -0.84 -21.66 1.76
N VAL A 684 -1.10 -20.34 1.79
CA VAL A 684 -0.13 -19.36 2.30
C VAL A 684 0.19 -19.67 3.77
N VAL A 685 1.48 -19.82 4.08
CA VAL A 685 1.94 -20.15 5.44
C VAL A 685 1.79 -18.96 6.37
N SER A 686 1.63 -19.20 7.68
CA SER A 686 1.57 -18.14 8.70
C SER A 686 2.85 -18.15 9.54
N PRO A 687 3.33 -16.99 9.99
CA PRO A 687 4.45 -16.93 10.93
C PRO A 687 4.06 -17.39 12.33
N VAL A 688 2.77 -17.43 12.66
CA VAL A 688 2.32 -17.80 14.01
C VAL A 688 2.46 -19.29 14.23
N MET A 689 3.31 -19.66 15.19
CA MET A 689 3.57 -21.06 15.55
C MET A 689 2.29 -21.79 15.97
N VAL A 690 2.26 -23.08 15.70
CA VAL A 690 1.23 -23.99 16.20
C VAL A 690 1.71 -24.61 17.51
N ASN A 691 0.91 -24.52 18.56
CA ASN A 691 1.28 -25.08 19.87
C ASN A 691 1.08 -26.61 19.93
N ASP A 692 1.91 -27.36 19.19
CA ASP A 692 1.92 -28.82 19.18
C ASP A 692 3.28 -29.38 19.62
N LYS A 693 3.28 -30.19 20.69
CA LYS A 693 4.47 -30.85 21.21
C LYS A 693 5.06 -31.91 20.27
N ASN A 694 4.32 -32.33 19.25
CA ASN A 694 4.76 -33.28 18.22
C ASN A 694 5.17 -32.55 16.94
N ALA A 695 5.65 -31.31 17.06
CA ALA A 695 6.23 -30.55 15.97
C ALA A 695 7.68 -30.14 16.31
N SER A 696 8.51 -30.08 15.28
CA SER A 696 9.92 -29.72 15.36
C SER A 696 10.17 -28.40 14.63
N ILE A 697 11.06 -27.58 15.18
CA ILE A 697 11.45 -26.29 14.63
C ILE A 697 12.82 -26.44 13.95
N TYR A 698 12.92 -25.95 12.72
CA TYR A 698 14.13 -26.03 11.90
C TYR A 698 14.55 -24.66 11.40
N HIS A 699 15.86 -24.42 11.37
CA HIS A 699 16.49 -23.33 10.63
C HIS A 699 16.87 -23.83 9.24
N ILE A 700 16.56 -23.05 8.20
CA ILE A 700 17.04 -23.26 6.83
C ILE A 700 17.90 -22.06 6.44
N ASP A 701 19.16 -22.32 6.09
CA ASP A 701 20.08 -21.28 5.63
C ASP A 701 19.80 -20.92 4.17
N PHE A 702 19.77 -19.62 3.86
CA PHE A 702 19.71 -19.09 2.49
C PHE A 702 21.00 -18.36 2.10
N SER A 703 21.86 -18.03 3.06
CA SER A 703 23.04 -17.19 2.85
C SER A 703 24.25 -17.95 2.33
N PHE A 704 24.44 -19.19 2.79
CA PHE A 704 25.69 -19.94 2.66
C PHE A 704 26.92 -19.13 3.14
N ASP A 705 26.72 -18.25 4.13
CA ASP A 705 27.74 -17.40 4.74
C ASP A 705 27.84 -17.66 6.25
N GLU A 706 29.00 -17.31 6.81
CA GLU A 706 29.20 -17.28 8.25
C GLU A 706 28.29 -16.21 8.88
N GLN A 707 27.86 -16.44 10.11
CA GLN A 707 27.06 -15.48 10.86
C GLN A 707 27.86 -14.19 11.10
N ARG A 708 27.22 -13.05 10.84
CA ARG A 708 27.81 -11.72 10.84
C ARG A 708 26.88 -10.70 11.51
N LEU A 709 27.45 -9.74 12.24
CA LEU A 709 26.68 -8.72 12.96
C LEU A 709 26.74 -7.34 12.32
N GLY A 710 27.66 -7.09 11.38
CA GLY A 710 27.72 -5.83 10.67
C GLY A 710 26.41 -5.53 9.94
N GLY A 711 25.96 -4.29 10.01
CA GLY A 711 24.73 -3.82 9.37
C GLY A 711 23.43 -4.27 10.06
N SER A 712 23.50 -5.00 11.18
CA SER A 712 22.30 -5.48 11.88
C SER A 712 21.59 -4.40 12.71
N ALA A 713 20.32 -4.65 13.04
CA ALA A 713 19.59 -3.90 14.06
C ALA A 713 20.31 -3.96 15.43
N PHE A 714 20.98 -5.06 15.74
CA PHE A 714 21.83 -5.14 16.94
C PHE A 714 23.00 -4.16 16.88
N ALA A 715 23.73 -4.10 15.77
CA ALA A 715 24.79 -3.11 15.56
C ALA A 715 24.26 -1.68 15.71
N GLN A 716 23.12 -1.39 15.09
CA GLN A 716 22.45 -0.10 15.17
C GLN A 716 22.09 0.26 16.62
N SER A 717 21.58 -0.70 17.38
CA SER A 717 21.25 -0.51 18.80
C SER A 717 22.48 -0.15 19.65
N LEU A 718 23.70 -0.47 19.19
CA LEU A 718 24.96 -0.09 19.84
C LEU A 718 25.57 1.20 19.26
N GLY A 719 24.85 1.88 18.36
CA GLY A 719 25.36 3.06 17.65
C GLY A 719 26.51 2.73 16.70
N LYS A 720 26.48 1.56 16.06
CA LYS A 720 27.51 1.04 15.15
C LYS A 720 26.90 0.54 13.85
N VAL A 721 27.77 0.45 12.83
CA VAL A 721 27.49 -0.25 11.57
C VAL A 721 28.26 -1.57 11.54
N GLY A 722 29.59 -1.54 11.68
CA GLY A 722 30.44 -2.73 11.58
C GLY A 722 30.78 -3.10 10.13
N ASP A 723 32.02 -3.56 9.89
CA ASP A 723 32.51 -3.90 8.55
C ASP A 723 32.17 -5.33 8.11
N ASP A 724 31.82 -6.21 9.04
CA ASP A 724 31.52 -7.62 8.81
C ASP A 724 30.04 -7.81 8.48
N VAL A 725 29.60 -7.38 7.30
CA VAL A 725 28.20 -7.54 6.84
C VAL A 725 27.96 -8.88 6.13
N PRO A 726 26.79 -9.53 6.30
CA PRO A 726 26.44 -10.77 5.58
C PRO A 726 26.15 -10.54 4.10
N THR A 727 26.15 -11.62 3.33
CA THR A 727 25.67 -11.63 1.94
C THR A 727 25.23 -13.04 1.54
N VAL A 728 24.69 -13.19 0.33
CA VAL A 728 24.44 -14.51 -0.27
C VAL A 728 25.69 -14.94 -1.03
N LYS A 729 26.45 -15.88 -0.47
CA LYS A 729 27.72 -16.36 -1.09
C LYS A 729 27.51 -17.30 -2.26
N ASN A 730 26.38 -17.99 -2.31
CA ASN A 730 26.06 -18.93 -3.38
C ASN A 730 24.63 -18.69 -3.91
N PRO A 731 24.48 -17.99 -5.05
CA PRO A 731 23.17 -17.73 -5.66
C PRO A 731 22.43 -19.00 -6.10
N GLU A 732 23.13 -20.03 -6.58
CA GLU A 732 22.50 -21.29 -6.98
C GLU A 732 21.89 -22.00 -5.76
N TYR A 733 22.63 -22.06 -4.65
CA TYR A 733 22.14 -22.60 -3.38
C TYR A 733 20.93 -21.82 -2.85
N PHE A 734 20.95 -20.48 -2.93
CA PHE A 734 19.79 -19.66 -2.55
C PHE A 734 18.54 -20.07 -3.32
N ARG A 735 18.70 -20.29 -4.63
CA ARG A 735 17.61 -20.75 -5.51
C ARG A 735 17.10 -22.12 -5.10
N ASP A 736 17.99 -23.06 -4.81
CA ASP A 736 17.64 -24.42 -4.38
C ASP A 736 16.90 -24.41 -3.03
N ALA A 737 17.36 -23.60 -2.07
CA ALA A 737 16.70 -23.41 -0.79
C ALA A 737 15.29 -22.82 -0.95
N PHE A 738 15.12 -21.83 -1.83
CA PHE A 738 13.80 -21.27 -2.15
C PHE A 738 12.86 -22.33 -2.72
N HIS A 739 13.32 -23.12 -3.69
CA HIS A 739 12.51 -24.18 -4.29
C HIS A 739 12.19 -25.31 -3.30
N ALA A 740 13.11 -25.65 -2.39
CA ALA A 740 12.87 -26.61 -1.33
C ALA A 740 11.72 -26.14 -0.43
N VAL A 741 11.74 -24.88 0.04
CA VAL A 741 10.65 -24.32 0.86
C VAL A 741 9.32 -24.30 0.09
N GLN A 742 9.31 -23.89 -1.18
CA GLN A 742 8.11 -23.91 -2.03
C GLN A 742 7.50 -25.32 -2.14
N GLU A 743 8.33 -26.34 -2.31
CA GLU A 743 7.87 -27.72 -2.41
C GLU A 743 7.30 -28.22 -1.07
N LEU A 744 7.91 -27.86 0.06
CA LEU A 744 7.38 -28.17 1.39
C LEU A 744 5.99 -27.54 1.63
N ILE A 745 5.78 -26.31 1.16
CA ILE A 745 4.47 -25.64 1.18
C ILE A 745 3.47 -26.38 0.29
N ASN A 746 3.87 -26.76 -0.92
CA ASN A 746 3.00 -27.47 -1.85
C ASN A 746 2.53 -28.82 -1.30
N ARG A 747 3.41 -29.52 -0.58
CA ARG A 747 3.13 -30.77 0.15
C ARG A 747 2.28 -30.56 1.41
N GLY A 748 2.19 -29.34 1.92
CA GLY A 748 1.48 -29.02 3.16
C GLY A 748 2.21 -29.49 4.42
N TRP A 749 3.55 -29.61 4.39
CA TRP A 749 4.34 -30.09 5.52
C TRP A 749 4.68 -28.99 6.53
N ILE A 750 4.70 -27.73 6.10
CA ILE A 750 4.99 -26.57 6.96
C ILE A 750 3.71 -26.16 7.72
N MET A 751 3.80 -26.13 9.04
CA MET A 751 2.72 -25.69 9.94
C MET A 751 2.76 -24.17 10.14
N ALA A 752 3.96 -23.63 10.33
CA ALA A 752 4.25 -22.21 10.46
C ALA A 752 5.67 -21.93 9.94
N GLY A 753 5.95 -20.70 9.55
CA GLY A 753 7.31 -20.29 9.21
C GLY A 753 7.45 -18.78 9.03
N HIS A 754 8.63 -18.28 9.33
CA HIS A 754 8.96 -16.86 9.37
C HIS A 754 10.44 -16.63 8.99
N ASP A 755 10.75 -15.52 8.34
CA ASP A 755 12.11 -15.22 7.90
C ASP A 755 13.02 -14.66 9.02
N ILE A 756 14.34 -14.72 8.79
CA ILE A 756 15.34 -14.05 9.62
C ILE A 756 15.71 -12.74 8.94
N SER A 757 15.27 -11.64 9.53
CA SER A 757 15.49 -10.28 9.05
C SER A 757 15.93 -9.37 10.20
N ALA A 758 15.36 -8.18 10.35
CA ALA A 758 15.77 -7.20 11.36
C ALA A 758 15.62 -7.75 12.79
N GLY A 759 16.71 -7.74 13.56
CA GLY A 759 16.79 -8.27 14.91
C GLY A 759 17.20 -9.74 15.01
N GLY A 760 17.34 -10.43 13.89
CA GLY A 760 17.91 -11.78 13.80
C GLY A 760 17.02 -12.88 14.37
N LEU A 761 17.63 -14.05 14.57
CA LEU A 761 16.98 -15.29 14.99
C LEU A 761 16.09 -15.14 16.23
N ILE A 762 16.53 -14.38 17.25
CA ILE A 762 15.75 -14.23 18.49
C ILE A 762 14.43 -13.49 18.25
N THR A 763 14.45 -12.45 17.41
CA THR A 763 13.25 -11.71 17.03
C THR A 763 12.29 -12.63 16.28
N THR A 764 12.76 -13.36 15.26
CA THR A 764 11.93 -14.32 14.50
C THR A 764 11.22 -15.30 15.43
N LEU A 765 11.95 -15.93 16.37
CA LEU A 765 11.38 -16.89 17.32
C LEU A 765 10.33 -16.27 18.26
N LEU A 766 10.59 -15.06 18.73
CA LEU A 766 9.65 -14.30 19.57
C LEU A 766 8.38 -13.91 18.80
N GLU A 767 8.53 -13.40 17.58
CA GLU A 767 7.44 -12.99 16.70
C GLU A 767 6.53 -14.17 16.32
N MET A 768 7.10 -15.35 16.06
CA MET A 768 6.33 -16.59 15.88
C MET A 768 5.45 -16.92 17.10
N CYS A 769 5.81 -16.47 18.30
CA CYS A 769 5.07 -16.71 19.54
C CYS A 769 4.11 -15.56 19.94
N PHE A 770 4.29 -14.35 19.43
CA PHE A 770 3.66 -13.15 20.00
C PHE A 770 2.14 -13.14 19.88
N ALA A 771 1.62 -13.62 18.75
CA ALA A 771 0.18 -13.61 18.49
C ALA A 771 -0.59 -14.76 19.15
N ASN A 772 0.08 -15.62 19.93
CA ASN A 772 -0.52 -16.65 20.75
C ASN A 772 -0.65 -16.18 22.20
N THR A 773 -1.73 -16.60 22.88
CA THR A 773 -1.91 -16.35 24.33
C THR A 773 -1.28 -17.41 25.23
N LYS A 774 -0.79 -18.51 24.64
CA LYS A 774 -0.21 -19.67 25.35
C LYS A 774 0.90 -20.31 24.53
N GLY A 775 1.70 -21.16 25.19
CA GLY A 775 2.81 -21.90 24.60
C GLY A 775 4.09 -21.08 24.43
N GLY A 776 5.18 -21.80 24.17
CA GLY A 776 6.52 -21.28 24.03
C GLY A 776 7.41 -22.25 23.25
N MET A 777 8.73 -22.10 23.35
CA MET A 777 9.68 -22.90 22.59
C MET A 777 10.86 -23.35 23.45
N HIS A 778 11.37 -24.54 23.16
CA HIS A 778 12.69 -24.94 23.61
C HIS A 778 13.63 -25.00 22.40
N ILE A 779 14.65 -24.15 22.42
CA ILE A 779 15.61 -23.95 21.33
C ILE A 779 17.00 -24.39 21.77
N ASN A 780 17.66 -25.21 20.95
CA ASN A 780 19.03 -25.67 21.10
C ASN A 780 19.82 -25.22 19.86
N LEU A 781 20.83 -24.39 20.10
CA LEU A 781 21.64 -23.77 19.05
C LEU A 781 23.00 -24.44 18.87
N HIS A 782 23.21 -25.66 19.39
CA HIS A 782 24.49 -26.37 19.30
C HIS A 782 25.06 -26.43 17.87
N ASP A 783 24.21 -26.69 16.88
CA ASP A 783 24.62 -26.82 15.47
C ASP A 783 24.84 -25.46 14.77
N LEU A 784 24.33 -24.36 15.33
CA LEU A 784 24.46 -23.02 14.76
C LEU A 784 25.55 -22.19 15.45
N CYS A 785 25.66 -22.29 16.78
CA CYS A 785 26.62 -21.56 17.60
C CYS A 785 27.93 -22.36 17.74
N THR A 786 28.69 -22.39 16.66
CA THR A 786 29.92 -23.21 16.55
C THR A 786 31.14 -22.63 17.26
N ASP A 787 31.15 -21.32 17.51
CA ASP A 787 32.24 -20.60 18.21
C ASP A 787 31.89 -20.19 19.65
N GLY A 788 30.69 -20.54 20.12
CA GLY A 788 30.21 -20.23 21.46
C GLY A 788 29.68 -18.81 21.64
N ASP A 789 29.65 -17.96 20.62
CA ASP A 789 29.12 -16.60 20.70
C ASP A 789 27.59 -16.59 20.51
N ILE A 790 26.87 -16.74 21.62
CA ILE A 790 25.41 -16.78 21.63
C ILE A 790 24.78 -15.47 21.14
N VAL A 791 25.40 -14.32 21.43
CA VAL A 791 24.90 -13.01 21.00
C VAL A 791 24.96 -12.93 19.47
N LYS A 792 26.09 -13.33 18.87
CA LYS A 792 26.20 -13.38 17.42
C LYS A 792 25.17 -14.31 16.78
N THR A 793 24.99 -15.51 17.30
CA THR A 793 24.03 -16.46 16.74
C THR A 793 22.58 -15.98 16.83
N LEU A 794 22.22 -15.26 17.89
CA LEU A 794 20.85 -14.76 18.08
C LEU A 794 20.55 -13.50 17.24
N PHE A 795 21.54 -12.64 17.00
CA PHE A 795 21.33 -11.33 16.36
C PHE A 795 21.87 -11.20 14.93
N ALA A 796 22.54 -12.23 14.40
CA ALA A 796 22.95 -12.23 13.00
C ALA A 796 21.73 -12.18 12.06
N GLU A 797 21.79 -11.32 11.05
CA GLU A 797 20.74 -11.08 10.06
C GLU A 797 21.12 -11.69 8.70
N ASN A 798 21.79 -12.83 8.73
CA ASN A 798 22.07 -13.61 7.53
C ASN A 798 20.73 -14.11 6.94
N PRO A 799 20.55 -14.06 5.61
CA PRO A 799 19.36 -14.62 4.97
C PRO A 799 19.10 -16.07 5.39
N GLY A 800 17.91 -16.33 5.92
CA GLY A 800 17.48 -17.65 6.38
C GLY A 800 16.02 -17.63 6.80
N VAL A 801 15.45 -18.81 7.05
CA VAL A 801 14.07 -18.95 7.52
C VAL A 801 13.95 -19.97 8.65
N ILE A 802 12.94 -19.79 9.48
CA ILE A 802 12.53 -20.74 10.52
C ILE A 802 11.23 -21.39 10.11
N ILE A 803 11.18 -22.72 10.16
CA ILE A 803 9.97 -23.49 9.85
C ILE A 803 9.59 -24.43 10.99
N GLU A 804 8.30 -24.61 11.17
CA GLU A 804 7.72 -25.62 12.04
C GLU A 804 7.11 -26.74 11.19
N VAL A 805 7.51 -27.98 11.47
CA VAL A 805 7.10 -29.18 10.74
C VAL A 805 6.58 -30.22 11.71
N SER A 806 5.44 -30.85 11.38
CA SER A 806 4.91 -31.97 12.14
C SER A 806 5.91 -33.13 12.18
N ASP A 807 6.09 -33.76 13.34
CA ASP A 807 6.96 -34.93 13.49
C ASP A 807 6.48 -36.13 12.66
N GLU A 808 5.22 -36.11 12.18
CA GLU A 808 4.69 -37.09 11.22
C GLU A 808 5.45 -37.09 9.89
N HIS A 809 6.09 -35.96 9.52
CA HIS A 809 6.84 -35.80 8.27
C HIS A 809 8.35 -35.71 8.47
N LYS A 810 8.87 -35.94 9.68
CA LYS A 810 10.28 -35.63 10.01
C LYS A 810 11.30 -36.40 9.17
N GLU A 811 11.04 -37.67 8.85
CA GLU A 811 12.00 -38.50 8.10
C GLU A 811 11.94 -38.17 6.62
N GLU A 812 10.74 -37.93 6.09
CA GLU A 812 10.51 -37.50 4.71
C GLU A 812 11.06 -36.09 4.48
N PHE A 813 10.87 -35.17 5.43
CA PHE A 813 11.48 -33.84 5.42
C PHE A 813 12.99 -33.94 5.36
N ARG A 814 13.61 -34.68 6.28
CA ARG A 814 15.07 -34.85 6.33
C ARG A 814 15.61 -35.43 5.02
N THR A 815 15.00 -36.52 4.55
CA THR A 815 15.40 -37.17 3.28
C THR A 815 15.28 -36.20 2.12
N PHE A 816 14.17 -35.45 2.03
CA PHE A 816 13.95 -34.45 0.99
C PHE A 816 15.01 -33.36 1.01
N MET A 817 15.31 -32.78 2.17
CA MET A 817 16.29 -31.71 2.30
C MET A 817 17.71 -32.19 1.96
N ASP A 818 18.10 -33.39 2.42
CA ASP A 818 19.38 -34.02 2.10
C ASP A 818 19.53 -34.30 0.59
N GLU A 819 18.47 -34.80 -0.06
CA GLU A 819 18.45 -35.07 -1.51
C GLU A 819 18.54 -33.80 -2.36
N HIS A 820 17.98 -32.68 -1.87
CA HIS A 820 18.03 -31.38 -2.53
C HIS A 820 19.28 -30.56 -2.16
N GLY A 821 20.14 -31.07 -1.26
CA GLY A 821 21.35 -30.39 -0.82
C GLY A 821 21.10 -29.08 -0.08
N THR A 822 19.92 -28.90 0.50
CA THR A 822 19.55 -27.68 1.24
C THR A 822 19.98 -27.80 2.70
N GLY A 823 20.74 -26.83 3.21
CA GLY A 823 21.22 -26.83 4.58
C GLY A 823 20.11 -26.54 5.58
N PHE A 824 19.92 -27.43 6.56
CA PHE A 824 18.96 -27.25 7.65
C PHE A 824 19.54 -27.72 8.99
N ALA A 825 19.03 -27.14 10.08
CA ALA A 825 19.35 -27.55 11.44
C ALA A 825 18.07 -27.69 12.26
N LYS A 826 17.90 -28.81 12.97
CA LYS A 826 16.80 -28.95 13.94
C LYS A 826 17.17 -28.17 15.19
N ILE A 827 16.54 -27.02 15.38
CA ILE A 827 16.88 -26.11 16.47
C ILE A 827 15.92 -26.22 17.65
N GLY A 828 14.76 -26.87 17.54
CA GLY A 828 13.85 -26.89 18.69
C GLY A 828 12.54 -27.62 18.51
N TYR A 829 11.64 -27.37 19.46
CA TYR A 829 10.27 -27.88 19.51
C TYR A 829 9.38 -26.96 20.36
N SER A 830 8.07 -27.03 20.15
CA SER A 830 7.08 -26.26 20.94
C SER A 830 6.98 -26.79 22.38
N THR A 831 6.80 -25.88 23.34
CA THR A 831 6.47 -26.19 24.75
C THR A 831 5.08 -25.63 25.09
N PRO A 832 3.97 -26.34 24.75
CA PRO A 832 2.61 -25.82 24.90
C PRO A 832 2.22 -25.38 26.32
N ASP A 833 2.84 -25.96 27.34
CA ASP A 833 2.54 -25.72 28.76
C ASP A 833 3.50 -24.69 29.43
N ASP A 834 4.47 -24.13 28.71
CA ASP A 834 5.42 -23.13 29.23
C ASP A 834 5.40 -21.86 28.36
N ARG A 835 5.21 -20.70 28.98
CA ARG A 835 5.08 -19.39 28.29
C ARG A 835 6.42 -18.68 28.12
N ASN A 836 7.44 -19.41 27.67
CA ASN A 836 8.80 -18.90 27.56
C ASN A 836 9.53 -19.48 26.35
N ILE A 837 10.54 -18.77 25.86
CA ILE A 837 11.54 -19.33 24.95
C ILE A 837 12.78 -19.68 25.77
N THR A 838 13.11 -20.96 25.85
CA THR A 838 14.33 -21.43 26.50
C THR A 838 15.39 -21.66 25.43
N VAL A 839 16.49 -20.89 25.45
CA VAL A 839 17.62 -21.04 24.53
C VAL A 839 18.77 -21.75 25.23
N LYS A 840 19.31 -22.78 24.60
CA LYS A 840 20.49 -23.53 25.09
C LYS A 840 21.60 -23.58 24.05
N CYS A 841 22.84 -23.49 24.52
CA CYS A 841 24.03 -23.76 23.74
C CYS A 841 25.14 -24.30 24.66
N GLY A 842 25.46 -25.60 24.56
CA GLY A 842 26.38 -26.24 25.50
C GLY A 842 25.89 -26.09 26.94
N ASP A 843 26.69 -25.46 27.81
CA ASP A 843 26.32 -25.18 29.20
C ASP A 843 25.50 -23.90 29.38
N PHE A 844 25.43 -23.02 28.37
CA PHE A 844 24.61 -21.81 28.40
C PHE A 844 23.12 -22.17 28.31
N GLU A 845 22.33 -21.54 29.16
CA GLU A 845 20.86 -21.65 29.16
C GLU A 845 20.28 -20.31 29.61
N HIS A 846 19.38 -19.76 28.80
CA HIS A 846 18.66 -18.53 29.12
C HIS A 846 17.18 -18.69 28.78
N LYS A 847 16.32 -18.09 29.60
CA LYS A 847 14.87 -18.21 29.50
C LYS A 847 14.26 -16.82 29.30
N PHE A 848 13.67 -16.62 28.12
CA PHE A 848 13.01 -15.37 27.74
C PHE A 848 11.50 -15.43 28.02
N ASP A 849 11.00 -14.45 28.76
CA ASP A 849 9.56 -14.26 28.99
C ASP A 849 8.90 -13.64 27.76
N ILE A 850 8.06 -14.41 27.08
CA ILE A 850 7.47 -13.99 25.81
C ILE A 850 6.47 -12.86 26.03
N ASP A 851 5.68 -12.89 27.10
CA ASP A 851 4.66 -11.87 27.33
C ASP A 851 5.28 -10.52 27.71
N ALA A 852 6.33 -10.54 28.54
CA ALA A 852 7.08 -9.34 28.87
C ALA A 852 7.78 -8.74 27.64
N LEU A 853 8.44 -9.56 26.82
CA LEU A 853 9.12 -9.10 25.61
C LEU A 853 8.14 -8.64 24.53
N ARG A 854 6.95 -9.23 24.45
CA ARG A 854 5.87 -8.74 23.57
C ARG A 854 5.43 -7.32 23.95
N ASP A 855 5.31 -7.03 25.25
CA ASP A 855 5.00 -5.67 25.71
C ASP A 855 6.13 -4.69 25.38
N THR A 856 7.39 -5.09 25.56
CA THR A 856 8.57 -4.31 25.13
C THR A 856 8.54 -4.01 23.63
N TRP A 857 8.28 -5.02 22.80
CA TRP A 857 8.16 -4.89 21.34
C TRP A 857 6.96 -4.00 20.93
N TYR A 858 5.85 -4.06 21.66
CA TYR A 858 4.66 -3.24 21.37
C TYR A 858 4.85 -1.77 21.78
N LYS A 859 5.69 -1.48 22.78
CA LYS A 859 5.85 -0.15 23.38
C LYS A 859 6.04 0.97 22.36
N THR A 860 6.88 0.79 21.35
CA THR A 860 7.11 1.80 20.29
C THR A 860 5.82 2.15 19.53
N SER A 861 5.00 1.14 19.21
CA SER A 861 3.69 1.35 18.57
C SER A 861 2.76 2.18 19.44
N TYR A 862 2.72 1.91 20.74
CA TYR A 862 1.93 2.68 21.69
C TYR A 862 2.37 4.16 21.72
N LEU A 863 3.68 4.40 21.78
CA LEU A 863 4.23 5.76 21.84
C LEU A 863 3.86 6.58 20.60
N LEU A 864 3.88 5.98 19.41
CA LEU A 864 3.48 6.65 18.16
C LEU A 864 1.95 6.82 18.06
N ASP A 865 1.17 5.81 18.47
CA ASP A 865 -0.31 5.88 18.40
C ASP A 865 -0.90 6.96 19.31
N ARG A 866 -0.20 7.37 20.38
CA ARG A 866 -0.57 8.54 21.21
C ARG A 866 -0.73 9.83 20.41
N LYS A 867 -0.05 9.96 19.25
CA LYS A 867 -0.15 11.12 18.36
C LYS A 867 -1.22 10.97 17.29
N GLN A 868 -1.86 9.80 17.18
CA GLN A 868 -2.86 9.49 16.15
C GLN A 868 -4.25 9.23 16.73
N SER A 869 -4.30 8.70 17.96
CA SER A 869 -5.53 8.40 18.68
C SER A 869 -5.78 9.43 19.77
N MET A 870 -7.04 9.86 19.89
CA MET A 870 -7.49 10.78 20.94
C MET A 870 -8.05 10.02 22.15
N ASN A 871 -8.48 10.76 23.19
CA ASN A 871 -9.25 10.26 24.33
C ASN A 871 -8.62 9.11 25.13
N GLY A 872 -7.28 8.98 25.09
CA GLY A 872 -6.57 7.92 25.82
C GLY A 872 -6.64 6.54 25.16
N CYS A 873 -7.25 6.40 23.97
CA CYS A 873 -7.44 5.12 23.30
C CYS A 873 -6.12 4.39 23.00
N ALA A 874 -5.02 5.10 22.71
CA ALA A 874 -3.71 4.48 22.53
C ALA A 874 -3.27 3.70 23.78
N ALA A 875 -3.50 4.26 24.98
CA ALA A 875 -3.16 3.60 26.24
C ALA A 875 -4.07 2.40 26.53
N GLU A 876 -5.37 2.53 26.24
CA GLU A 876 -6.32 1.42 26.35
C GLU A 876 -5.95 0.27 25.41
N ARG A 877 -5.58 0.56 24.15
CA ARG A 877 -5.11 -0.45 23.20
C ARG A 877 -3.85 -1.14 23.66
N TYR A 878 -2.86 -0.40 24.17
CA TYR A 878 -1.67 -1.01 24.75
C TYR A 878 -1.97 -1.90 25.96
N ALA A 879 -2.91 -1.50 26.82
CA ALA A 879 -3.32 -2.32 27.96
C ALA A 879 -4.11 -3.58 27.54
N ASN A 880 -4.88 -3.49 26.45
CA ASN A 880 -5.90 -4.47 26.11
C ASN A 880 -5.57 -5.38 24.92
N TYR A 881 -4.61 -5.07 24.04
CA TYR A 881 -4.37 -5.85 22.80
C TYR A 881 -4.21 -7.36 23.05
N LYS A 882 -3.53 -7.72 24.16
CA LYS A 882 -3.28 -9.09 24.60
C LYS A 882 -4.47 -9.79 25.28
N ASN A 883 -5.46 -9.02 25.74
CA ASN A 883 -6.60 -9.51 26.54
C ASN A 883 -7.87 -9.72 25.70
N GLN A 884 -7.74 -9.68 24.38
CA GLN A 884 -8.88 -9.73 23.45
C GLN A 884 -8.67 -10.76 22.32
N PRO A 885 -8.30 -12.02 22.63
CA PRO A 885 -8.20 -13.04 21.60
C PRO A 885 -9.55 -13.23 20.90
N LEU A 886 -9.50 -13.46 19.60
CA LEU A 886 -10.67 -13.71 18.77
C LEU A 886 -11.40 -14.96 19.24
N GLU A 887 -12.70 -14.80 19.51
CA GLU A 887 -13.56 -15.90 19.91
C GLU A 887 -14.47 -16.30 18.75
N MET A 888 -14.31 -17.53 18.27
CA MET A 888 -15.17 -18.12 17.23
C MET A 888 -16.03 -19.21 17.86
N LYS A 889 -17.34 -19.09 17.68
CA LYS A 889 -18.33 -20.09 18.08
C LYS A 889 -19.34 -20.26 16.96
N PHE A 890 -19.36 -21.46 16.39
CA PHE A 890 -20.27 -21.82 15.31
C PHE A 890 -21.50 -22.55 15.84
N ASN A 891 -22.65 -22.34 15.20
CA ASN A 891 -23.85 -23.13 15.44
C ASN A 891 -23.61 -24.60 15.08
N LYS A 892 -24.18 -25.54 15.86
CA LYS A 892 -23.94 -26.99 15.72
C LYS A 892 -24.28 -27.60 14.36
N TYR A 893 -25.13 -26.94 13.58
CA TYR A 893 -25.56 -27.42 12.26
C TYR A 893 -24.72 -26.85 11.12
N PHE A 894 -23.77 -25.97 11.40
CA PHE A 894 -22.90 -25.37 10.39
C PHE A 894 -21.82 -26.37 9.94
N THR A 895 -21.89 -26.79 8.69
CA THR A 895 -20.98 -27.78 8.09
C THR A 895 -19.82 -27.14 7.31
N GLY A 896 -19.84 -25.83 7.08
CA GLY A 896 -18.85 -25.14 6.25
C GLY A 896 -18.99 -25.36 4.75
N ARG A 897 -20.03 -26.06 4.28
CA ARG A 897 -20.20 -26.44 2.87
C ARG A 897 -21.20 -25.55 2.13
N LEU A 898 -20.87 -25.14 0.90
CA LEU A 898 -21.80 -24.43 0.01
C LEU A 898 -23.08 -25.23 -0.25
N SER A 899 -22.95 -26.56 -0.37
CA SER A 899 -24.07 -27.48 -0.61
C SER A 899 -25.13 -27.47 0.49
N GLN A 900 -24.77 -27.12 1.74
CA GLN A 900 -25.72 -26.96 2.85
C GLN A 900 -26.80 -25.91 2.53
N TYR A 901 -26.45 -24.89 1.75
CA TYR A 901 -27.31 -23.77 1.40
C TYR A 901 -27.88 -23.84 -0.02
N GLY A 902 -27.65 -24.97 -0.72
CA GLY A 902 -28.03 -25.14 -2.12
C GLY A 902 -27.34 -24.15 -3.06
N ILE A 903 -26.12 -23.71 -2.72
CA ILE A 903 -25.33 -22.81 -3.54
C ILE A 903 -24.52 -23.62 -4.54
N ASP A 904 -24.67 -23.30 -5.82
CA ASP A 904 -23.79 -23.71 -6.89
C ASP A 904 -22.83 -22.55 -7.21
N PRO A 905 -21.53 -22.66 -6.86
CA PRO A 905 -20.58 -21.60 -7.14
C PRO A 905 -20.33 -21.44 -8.66
N ASP A 906 -20.62 -22.46 -9.48
CA ASP A 906 -20.41 -22.44 -10.93
C ASP A 906 -21.62 -21.90 -11.71
N ARG A 907 -22.64 -21.41 -11.00
CA ARG A 907 -23.82 -20.79 -11.61
C ARG A 907 -23.41 -19.68 -12.59
N ARG A 908 -24.04 -19.67 -13.76
CA ARG A 908 -23.92 -18.61 -14.80
C ARG A 908 -25.27 -18.13 -15.34
N THR A 909 -26.37 -18.77 -14.96
CA THR A 909 -27.71 -18.44 -15.42
C THR A 909 -28.47 -17.61 -14.38
N PRO A 910 -29.34 -16.67 -14.81
CA PRO A 910 -30.21 -15.92 -13.91
C PRO A 910 -31.11 -16.84 -13.08
N SER A 911 -31.33 -16.43 -11.83
CA SER A 911 -32.21 -17.09 -10.86
C SER A 911 -33.65 -16.58 -10.89
N GLY A 912 -33.86 -15.34 -11.38
CA GLY A 912 -35.12 -14.61 -11.30
C GLY A 912 -35.33 -13.85 -9.98
N ILE A 913 -34.48 -14.05 -8.96
CA ILE A 913 -34.57 -13.37 -7.66
C ILE A 913 -33.66 -12.15 -7.69
N LYS A 914 -34.24 -10.95 -7.62
CA LYS A 914 -33.53 -9.72 -7.96
C LYS A 914 -33.09 -8.91 -6.75
N ALA A 915 -31.83 -8.49 -6.75
CA ALA A 915 -31.28 -7.51 -5.82
C ALA A 915 -30.60 -6.36 -6.57
N ALA A 916 -30.42 -5.22 -5.91
CA ALA A 916 -29.66 -4.10 -6.45
C ALA A 916 -28.63 -3.58 -5.44
N ILE A 917 -27.43 -3.29 -5.95
CA ILE A 917 -26.44 -2.51 -5.22
C ILE A 917 -26.68 -1.05 -5.50
N ILE A 918 -27.03 -0.29 -4.47
CA ILE A 918 -27.13 1.16 -4.54
C ILE A 918 -25.78 1.75 -4.16
N ARG A 919 -25.18 2.50 -5.08
CA ARG A 919 -23.87 3.14 -4.87
C ARG A 919 -23.86 4.61 -5.28
N GLU A 920 -22.92 5.35 -4.72
CA GLU A 920 -22.68 6.77 -4.99
C GLU A 920 -21.18 7.00 -5.24
N LYS A 921 -20.81 8.16 -5.77
CA LYS A 921 -19.42 8.54 -5.97
C LYS A 921 -18.65 8.45 -4.65
N GLY A 922 -17.53 7.74 -4.66
CA GLY A 922 -16.70 7.49 -3.47
C GLY A 922 -17.04 6.23 -2.68
N THR A 923 -18.14 5.51 -2.98
CA THR A 923 -18.30 4.15 -2.44
C THR A 923 -17.21 3.23 -3.02
N ASN A 924 -16.86 2.18 -2.27
CA ASN A 924 -15.80 1.26 -2.68
C ASN A 924 -16.00 -0.21 -2.27
N GLY A 925 -17.10 -0.55 -1.58
CA GLY A 925 -17.43 -1.92 -1.19
C GLY A 925 -18.46 -2.63 -2.08
N GLU A 926 -18.76 -2.10 -3.26
CA GLU A 926 -19.87 -2.57 -4.08
C GLU A 926 -19.67 -3.96 -4.72
N ARG A 927 -18.43 -4.35 -5.07
CA ARG A 927 -18.18 -5.57 -5.87
C ARG A 927 -18.24 -6.83 -5.02
N GLU A 928 -17.62 -6.82 -3.84
CA GLU A 928 -17.67 -7.92 -2.89
C GLU A 928 -19.10 -8.15 -2.34
N MET A 929 -19.86 -7.07 -2.15
CA MET A 929 -21.27 -7.16 -1.76
C MET A 929 -22.12 -7.76 -2.88
N ALA A 930 -21.96 -7.26 -4.12
CA ALA A 930 -22.64 -7.82 -5.28
C ALA A 930 -22.32 -9.31 -5.46
N TYR A 931 -21.06 -9.70 -5.29
CA TYR A 931 -20.66 -11.11 -5.43
C TYR A 931 -21.25 -11.97 -4.32
N SER A 932 -21.32 -11.47 -3.07
CA SER A 932 -21.93 -12.19 -1.95
C SER A 932 -23.41 -12.50 -2.20
N LEU A 933 -24.17 -11.53 -2.72
CA LEU A 933 -25.57 -11.72 -3.13
C LEU A 933 -25.69 -12.67 -4.33
N TYR A 934 -24.82 -12.50 -5.33
CA TYR A 934 -24.78 -13.37 -6.51
C TYR A 934 -24.53 -14.83 -6.10
N LEU A 935 -23.50 -15.09 -5.31
CA LEU A 935 -23.18 -16.42 -4.80
C LEU A 935 -24.34 -17.00 -3.99
N ALA A 936 -24.98 -16.19 -3.15
CA ALA A 936 -26.14 -16.63 -2.38
C ALA A 936 -27.36 -16.96 -3.25
N GLY A 937 -27.43 -16.45 -4.48
CA GLY A 937 -28.45 -16.85 -5.45
C GLY A 937 -29.24 -15.70 -6.07
N PHE A 938 -28.88 -14.43 -5.86
CA PHE A 938 -29.55 -13.29 -6.48
C PHE A 938 -29.01 -12.98 -7.88
N ASP A 939 -29.84 -12.36 -8.71
CA ASP A 939 -29.45 -11.61 -9.89
C ASP A 939 -29.28 -10.15 -9.45
N VAL A 940 -28.05 -9.66 -9.49
CA VAL A 940 -27.69 -8.39 -8.86
C VAL A 940 -27.55 -7.30 -9.92
N LYS A 941 -28.24 -6.17 -9.74
CA LYS A 941 -28.17 -4.99 -10.60
C LYS A 941 -27.25 -3.93 -10.00
N ASP A 942 -26.39 -3.31 -10.80
CA ASP A 942 -25.57 -2.16 -10.42
C ASP A 942 -26.39 -0.86 -10.56
N VAL A 943 -26.72 -0.19 -9.46
CA VAL A 943 -27.54 1.05 -9.48
C VAL A 943 -26.73 2.20 -8.90
N MET A 944 -26.23 3.06 -9.78
CA MET A 944 -25.57 4.29 -9.37
C MET A 944 -26.63 5.34 -9.03
N MET A 945 -26.35 6.23 -8.07
CA MET A 945 -27.29 7.31 -7.72
C MET A 945 -27.71 8.17 -8.91
N THR A 946 -26.87 8.30 -9.94
CA THR A 946 -27.22 8.98 -11.20
C THR A 946 -28.38 8.31 -11.95
N ASP A 947 -28.54 6.99 -11.83
CA ASP A 947 -29.65 6.25 -12.44
C ASP A 947 -30.98 6.58 -11.74
N LEU A 948 -30.98 6.65 -10.41
CA LEU A 948 -32.17 7.04 -9.62
C LEU A 948 -32.53 8.53 -9.78
N ILE A 949 -31.52 9.40 -9.74
CA ILE A 949 -31.69 10.87 -9.87
C ILE A 949 -32.21 11.26 -11.25
N SER A 950 -31.78 10.56 -12.31
CA SER A 950 -32.28 10.78 -13.66
C SER A 950 -33.63 10.09 -13.92
N GLY A 951 -33.97 9.06 -13.14
CA GLY A 951 -35.16 8.22 -13.30
C GLY A 951 -34.99 7.11 -14.33
N ARG A 952 -33.74 6.69 -14.61
CA ARG A 952 -33.45 5.49 -15.43
C ARG A 952 -33.81 4.20 -14.71
N GLU A 953 -33.72 4.21 -13.38
CA GLU A 953 -34.10 3.09 -12.49
C GLU A 953 -35.11 3.58 -11.45
N THR A 954 -36.09 2.73 -11.11
CA THR A 954 -37.20 3.03 -10.19
C THR A 954 -37.33 2.02 -9.05
N LEU A 955 -36.56 0.94 -9.06
CA LEU A 955 -36.53 -0.16 -8.08
C LEU A 955 -37.82 -0.99 -8.01
N GLU A 956 -38.76 -0.78 -8.93
CA GLU A 956 -40.08 -1.45 -8.91
C GLU A 956 -39.98 -2.98 -9.08
N ASP A 957 -38.96 -3.48 -9.78
CA ASP A 957 -38.75 -4.92 -10.01
C ASP A 957 -37.71 -5.56 -9.08
N ILE A 958 -37.21 -4.82 -8.09
CA ILE A 958 -36.14 -5.26 -7.18
C ILE A 958 -36.72 -5.67 -5.83
N ASN A 959 -36.38 -6.83 -5.27
CA ASN A 959 -36.87 -7.25 -3.94
C ASN A 959 -35.89 -6.91 -2.80
N MET A 960 -34.60 -6.74 -3.09
CA MET A 960 -33.60 -6.40 -2.10
C MET A 960 -32.69 -5.28 -2.60
N ILE A 961 -32.50 -4.25 -1.79
CA ILE A 961 -31.46 -3.22 -2.07
C ILE A 961 -30.36 -3.29 -1.02
N VAL A 962 -29.14 -2.99 -1.43
CA VAL A 962 -28.01 -2.85 -0.51
C VAL A 962 -27.31 -1.52 -0.72
N PHE A 963 -27.22 -0.72 0.35
CA PHE A 963 -26.33 0.43 0.42
C PHE A 963 -24.95 -0.06 0.88
N CYS A 964 -23.95 0.10 0.03
CA CYS A 964 -22.60 -0.43 0.28
C CYS A 964 -21.72 0.53 1.09
N GLY A 965 -20.61 -0.02 1.60
CA GLY A 965 -19.59 0.76 2.31
C GLY A 965 -18.70 1.60 1.39
N GLY A 966 -17.92 2.49 2.01
CA GLY A 966 -16.93 3.35 1.37
C GLY A 966 -16.95 4.76 1.94
N PHE A 967 -16.56 5.74 1.13
CA PHE A 967 -16.43 7.14 1.53
C PHE A 967 -17.21 8.02 0.56
N SER A 968 -18.54 7.87 0.53
CA SER A 968 -19.36 8.69 -0.38
C SER A 968 -19.10 10.17 -0.13
N ASN A 969 -18.82 10.93 -1.19
CA ASN A 969 -18.39 12.33 -1.09
C ASN A 969 -17.16 12.58 -0.18
N SER A 970 -16.27 11.60 0.01
CA SER A 970 -15.16 11.63 0.98
C SER A 970 -15.59 11.88 2.44
N ASP A 971 -16.86 11.58 2.77
CA ASP A 971 -17.50 11.90 4.05
C ASP A 971 -17.44 13.40 4.44
N VAL A 972 -17.21 14.27 3.45
CA VAL A 972 -17.27 15.72 3.64
C VAL A 972 -18.70 16.12 4.02
N LEU A 973 -18.82 17.03 5.00
CA LEU A 973 -20.07 17.42 5.70
C LEU A 973 -20.58 16.38 6.73
N GLY A 974 -19.87 15.27 6.91
CA GLY A 974 -20.21 14.11 7.76
C GLY A 974 -20.60 12.91 6.91
N SER A 975 -20.27 11.70 7.38
CA SER A 975 -20.39 10.49 6.57
C SER A 975 -21.80 10.24 6.05
N ALA A 976 -21.90 9.82 4.79
CA ALA A 976 -23.15 9.52 4.08
C ALA A 976 -24.18 10.66 3.97
N LYS A 977 -23.97 11.85 4.56
CA LYS A 977 -24.95 12.96 4.52
C LYS A 977 -25.15 13.51 3.11
N GLY A 978 -24.09 13.61 2.33
CA GLY A 978 -24.18 13.99 0.91
C GLY A 978 -25.02 13.00 0.11
N TRP A 979 -24.86 11.70 0.38
CA TRP A 979 -25.62 10.63 -0.26
C TRP A 979 -27.09 10.61 0.19
N ALA A 980 -27.36 10.75 1.49
CA ALA A 980 -28.73 10.92 2.02
C ALA A 980 -29.42 12.15 1.40
N GLY A 981 -28.70 13.27 1.25
CA GLY A 981 -29.19 14.48 0.59
C GLY A 981 -29.65 14.24 -0.86
N ALA A 982 -28.98 13.33 -1.58
CA ALA A 982 -29.39 12.95 -2.93
C ALA A 982 -30.78 12.27 -2.96
N PHE A 983 -31.14 11.50 -1.93
CA PHE A 983 -32.50 10.96 -1.79
C PHE A 983 -33.49 12.00 -1.25
N LEU A 984 -33.11 12.79 -0.25
CA LEU A 984 -34.02 13.72 0.41
C LEU A 984 -34.46 14.87 -0.51
N PHE A 985 -33.56 15.35 -1.38
CA PHE A 985 -33.76 16.58 -2.16
C PHE A 985 -33.98 16.36 -3.66
N ASN A 986 -33.79 15.13 -4.18
CA ASN A 986 -34.16 14.81 -5.55
C ASN A 986 -35.52 14.08 -5.62
N PRO A 987 -36.56 14.64 -6.27
CA PRO A 987 -37.90 14.05 -6.27
C PRO A 987 -37.97 12.62 -6.84
N LYS A 988 -37.17 12.30 -7.87
CA LYS A 988 -37.22 10.99 -8.53
C LYS A 988 -36.56 9.90 -7.67
N ALA A 989 -35.38 10.19 -7.14
CA ALA A 989 -34.68 9.27 -6.26
C ALA A 989 -35.49 9.02 -4.97
N LYS A 990 -36.09 10.08 -4.42
CA LYS A 990 -37.01 9.99 -3.28
C LYS A 990 -38.19 9.07 -3.55
N GLU A 991 -38.89 9.30 -4.66
CA GLU A 991 -40.07 8.51 -5.03
C GLU A 991 -39.73 7.03 -5.23
N ALA A 992 -38.62 6.71 -5.91
CA ALA A 992 -38.16 5.34 -6.09
C ALA A 992 -37.92 4.64 -4.73
N LEU A 993 -37.26 5.34 -3.81
CA LEU A 993 -36.98 4.81 -2.47
C LEU A 993 -38.26 4.63 -1.64
N GLU A 994 -39.15 5.63 -1.62
CA GLU A 994 -40.41 5.57 -0.89
C GLU A 994 -41.31 4.42 -1.40
N LYS A 995 -41.40 4.24 -2.73
CA LYS A 995 -42.14 3.11 -3.33
C LYS A 995 -41.52 1.77 -2.95
N PHE A 996 -40.20 1.66 -2.90
CA PHE A 996 -39.52 0.43 -2.48
C PHE A 996 -39.85 0.06 -1.03
N TYR A 997 -39.74 1.00 -0.09
CA TYR A 997 -40.00 0.77 1.33
C TYR A 997 -41.50 0.63 1.67
N ALA A 998 -42.40 1.13 0.80
CA ALA A 998 -43.84 0.96 0.96
C ALA A 998 -44.33 -0.48 0.70
N ARG A 999 -43.53 -1.32 0.04
CA ARG A 999 -43.89 -2.72 -0.21
C ARG A 999 -43.52 -3.64 0.95
N GLU A 1000 -44.32 -4.69 1.14
CA GLU A 1000 -44.12 -5.71 2.18
C GLU A 1000 -43.23 -6.88 1.71
N ASP A 1001 -42.85 -6.90 0.43
CA ASP A 1001 -42.01 -7.93 -0.23
C ASP A 1001 -40.56 -7.45 -0.45
N THR A 1002 -40.13 -6.43 0.30
CA THR A 1002 -38.79 -5.83 0.18
C THR A 1002 -37.92 -6.00 1.42
N LEU A 1003 -36.61 -6.17 1.17
CA LEU A 1003 -35.53 -6.18 2.16
C LEU A 1003 -34.52 -5.07 1.86
N SER A 1004 -33.83 -4.56 2.88
CA SER A 1004 -32.66 -3.70 2.66
C SER A 1004 -31.52 -3.99 3.60
N LEU A 1005 -30.29 -3.86 3.11
CA LEU A 1005 -29.07 -3.95 3.90
C LEU A 1005 -28.25 -2.65 3.78
N GLY A 1006 -27.73 -2.15 4.89
CA GLY A 1006 -26.77 -1.04 4.92
C GLY A 1006 -25.49 -1.45 5.63
N ILE A 1007 -24.36 -1.43 4.94
CA ILE A 1007 -23.04 -1.77 5.50
C ILE A 1007 -22.15 -0.53 5.57
N CYS A 1008 -21.57 -0.26 6.74
CA CYS A 1008 -20.63 0.85 6.96
C CYS A 1008 -21.23 2.20 6.51
N ASN A 1009 -20.79 2.79 5.39
CA ASN A 1009 -21.40 3.98 4.80
C ASN A 1009 -22.88 3.78 4.44
N GLY A 1010 -23.24 2.55 4.06
CA GLY A 1010 -24.61 2.09 3.90
C GLY A 1010 -25.43 2.02 5.19
N CYS A 1011 -24.81 1.75 6.33
CA CYS A 1011 -25.47 1.82 7.63
C CYS A 1011 -25.76 3.28 7.99
N GLN A 1012 -24.77 4.16 7.78
CA GLN A 1012 -24.89 5.59 8.05
C GLN A 1012 -26.03 6.22 7.24
N ILE A 1013 -26.15 5.93 5.95
CA ILE A 1013 -27.27 6.43 5.14
C ILE A 1013 -28.64 5.94 5.64
N MET A 1014 -28.75 4.68 6.06
CA MET A 1014 -30.02 4.16 6.59
C MET A 1014 -30.44 4.86 7.89
N VAL A 1015 -29.47 5.20 8.74
CA VAL A 1015 -29.70 6.00 9.95
C VAL A 1015 -30.11 7.44 9.60
N GLU A 1016 -29.37 8.10 8.70
CA GLU A 1016 -29.65 9.48 8.27
C GLU A 1016 -31.02 9.63 7.57
N LEU A 1017 -31.48 8.58 6.88
CA LEU A 1017 -32.81 8.54 6.24
C LEU A 1017 -33.93 8.06 7.18
N GLY A 1018 -33.62 7.68 8.43
CA GLY A 1018 -34.62 7.21 9.39
C GLY A 1018 -35.28 5.88 9.02
N LEU A 1019 -34.58 5.00 8.30
CA LEU A 1019 -35.14 3.75 7.74
C LEU A 1019 -35.21 2.59 8.73
N LEU A 1020 -34.66 2.78 9.93
CA LEU A 1020 -34.56 1.77 10.99
C LEU A 1020 -35.54 2.03 12.15
N ASP A 1021 -36.07 3.25 12.23
CA ASP A 1021 -37.00 3.65 13.28
C ASP A 1021 -38.39 3.03 13.01
N GLY A 1022 -38.99 2.42 14.03
CA GLY A 1022 -40.41 2.07 14.00
C GLY A 1022 -41.28 3.33 13.88
N LYS A 1023 -42.56 3.18 13.50
CA LYS A 1023 -43.52 4.31 13.37
C LYS A 1023 -43.29 5.34 14.48
N PRO A 1024 -43.13 6.64 14.14
CA PRO A 1024 -42.67 7.65 15.07
C PRO A 1024 -43.65 7.81 16.24
N THR A 1025 -43.34 7.16 17.35
CA THR A 1025 -43.85 7.57 18.66
C THR A 1025 -42.97 8.72 19.12
N SER A 1026 -43.58 9.81 19.58
CA SER A 1026 -42.97 11.11 19.89
C SER A 1026 -41.81 11.13 20.89
N ASP A 1027 -41.42 9.97 21.43
CA ASP A 1027 -40.58 9.86 22.63
C ASP A 1027 -39.23 9.13 22.39
N ILE A 1028 -38.98 8.58 21.19
CA ILE A 1028 -37.68 7.96 20.88
C ILE A 1028 -36.71 9.05 20.39
N LYS A 1029 -35.64 9.26 21.16
CA LYS A 1029 -34.50 10.07 20.72
C LYS A 1029 -33.83 9.39 19.52
N GLN A 1030 -33.61 10.15 18.44
CA GLN A 1030 -33.11 9.65 17.15
C GLN A 1030 -31.77 8.92 17.27
N ILE A 1031 -31.65 7.75 16.60
CA ILE A 1031 -30.40 7.00 16.45
C ILE A 1031 -29.41 7.86 15.66
N GLN A 1032 -28.14 7.90 16.07
CA GLN A 1032 -27.11 8.69 15.41
C GLN A 1032 -25.83 7.89 15.19
N MET A 1033 -25.16 8.17 14.08
CA MET A 1033 -23.78 7.75 13.83
C MET A 1033 -22.83 8.90 14.15
N LYS A 1034 -21.77 8.62 14.92
CA LYS A 1034 -20.76 9.60 15.34
C LYS A 1034 -19.36 9.13 15.01
N HIS A 1035 -18.39 10.05 15.09
CA HIS A 1035 -16.97 9.69 15.10
C HIS A 1035 -16.69 8.62 16.15
N ASN A 1036 -15.78 7.71 15.81
CA ASN A 1036 -15.21 6.77 16.77
C ASN A 1036 -14.60 7.55 17.94
N ASP A 1037 -14.63 6.98 19.15
CA ASP A 1037 -14.03 7.62 20.33
C ASP A 1037 -12.52 7.88 20.18
N SER A 1038 -11.81 7.11 19.35
CA SER A 1038 -10.41 7.35 19.03
C SER A 1038 -10.16 8.57 18.13
N HIS A 1039 -11.21 9.14 17.51
CA HIS A 1039 -11.12 10.16 16.44
C HIS A 1039 -10.20 9.76 15.27
N LYS A 1040 -9.98 8.46 15.10
CA LYS A 1040 -9.14 7.85 14.09
C LYS A 1040 -9.98 6.86 13.28
N PHE A 1041 -9.62 6.66 12.02
CA PHE A 1041 -10.13 5.52 11.26
C PHE A 1041 -9.64 4.24 11.93
N GLU A 1042 -10.54 3.28 12.15
CA GLU A 1042 -10.20 2.00 12.76
C GLU A 1042 -10.41 0.88 11.74
N SER A 1043 -9.34 0.11 11.54
CA SER A 1043 -9.34 -1.08 10.69
C SER A 1043 -8.84 -2.27 11.49
N SER A 1044 -9.74 -3.17 11.84
CA SER A 1044 -9.47 -4.31 12.72
C SER A 1044 -10.30 -5.52 12.31
N PHE A 1045 -9.79 -6.71 12.59
CA PHE A 1045 -10.57 -7.94 12.54
C PHE A 1045 -10.95 -8.31 13.96
N VAL A 1046 -12.25 -8.35 14.26
CA VAL A 1046 -12.80 -8.54 15.61
C VAL A 1046 -13.83 -9.66 15.61
N SER A 1047 -14.25 -10.11 16.79
CA SER A 1047 -15.36 -11.06 16.93
C SER A 1047 -16.66 -10.33 17.28
N LEU A 1048 -17.75 -10.72 16.62
CA LEU A 1048 -19.12 -10.28 16.94
C LEU A 1048 -19.92 -11.41 17.56
N ALA A 1049 -20.71 -11.09 18.57
CA ALA A 1049 -21.77 -11.95 19.07
C ALA A 1049 -23.09 -11.61 18.38
N ILE A 1050 -23.81 -12.64 17.92
CA ILE A 1050 -25.17 -12.50 17.36
C ILE A 1050 -26.19 -12.91 18.43
N PRO A 1051 -26.87 -11.94 19.10
CA PRO A 1051 -27.91 -12.25 20.07
C PRO A 1051 -29.17 -12.82 19.40
N GLU A 1052 -30.11 -13.31 20.21
CA GLU A 1052 -31.47 -13.57 19.73
C GLU A 1052 -32.07 -12.29 19.14
N ASN A 1053 -32.63 -12.40 17.94
CA ASN A 1053 -33.13 -11.27 17.18
C ASN A 1053 -34.20 -11.68 16.16
N ASP A 1054 -34.96 -10.70 15.66
CA ASP A 1054 -36.02 -10.89 14.67
C ASP A 1054 -35.61 -10.51 13.24
N SER A 1055 -34.32 -10.25 12.98
CA SER A 1055 -33.85 -9.94 11.63
C SER A 1055 -34.04 -11.12 10.68
N VAL A 1056 -34.58 -10.85 9.50
CA VAL A 1056 -34.67 -11.85 8.43
C VAL A 1056 -33.31 -12.46 8.12
N MET A 1057 -32.25 -11.63 8.07
CA MET A 1057 -30.92 -12.09 7.67
C MET A 1057 -30.17 -12.78 8.81
N LEU A 1058 -30.26 -12.29 10.05
CA LEU A 1058 -29.37 -12.74 11.14
C LEU A 1058 -30.02 -13.65 12.20
N ARG A 1059 -31.34 -13.86 12.18
CA ARG A 1059 -32.01 -14.66 13.19
C ARG A 1059 -31.48 -16.09 13.31
N SER A 1060 -31.19 -16.77 12.19
CA SER A 1060 -30.66 -18.14 12.22
C SER A 1060 -29.22 -18.22 12.73
N LEU A 1061 -28.52 -17.08 12.77
CA LEU A 1061 -27.16 -16.95 13.29
C LEU A 1061 -27.13 -16.63 14.79
N ALA A 1062 -28.27 -16.52 15.46
CA ALA A 1062 -28.32 -16.33 16.91
C ALA A 1062 -27.47 -17.39 17.64
N GLY A 1063 -26.70 -16.92 18.61
CA GLY A 1063 -25.79 -17.75 19.43
C GLY A 1063 -24.39 -17.96 18.85
N ASN A 1064 -24.12 -17.55 17.61
CA ASN A 1064 -22.76 -17.56 17.05
C ASN A 1064 -21.89 -16.44 17.64
N ARG A 1065 -20.57 -16.68 17.63
CA ARG A 1065 -19.53 -15.65 17.69
C ARG A 1065 -18.67 -15.78 16.44
N LEU A 1066 -18.60 -14.74 15.62
CA LEU A 1066 -17.98 -14.80 14.29
C LEU A 1066 -16.98 -13.66 14.11
N GLY A 1067 -15.87 -13.95 13.45
CA GLY A 1067 -14.90 -12.94 13.06
C GLY A 1067 -15.43 -12.09 11.92
N ILE A 1068 -15.13 -10.80 11.94
CA ILE A 1068 -15.57 -9.85 10.93
C ILE A 1068 -14.58 -8.69 10.80
N TRP A 1069 -14.58 -8.07 9.63
CA TRP A 1069 -13.82 -6.85 9.37
C TRP A 1069 -14.56 -5.59 9.81
N VAL A 1070 -13.80 -4.69 10.43
CA VAL A 1070 -14.20 -3.32 10.74
C VAL A 1070 -13.28 -2.38 9.96
N ALA A 1071 -13.85 -1.33 9.35
CA ALA A 1071 -13.13 -0.34 8.57
C ALA A 1071 -13.92 0.98 8.51
N HIS A 1072 -13.84 1.83 9.54
CA HIS A 1072 -14.58 3.10 9.60
C HIS A 1072 -13.96 4.13 10.55
N GLY A 1073 -14.15 5.43 10.29
CA GLY A 1073 -13.84 6.54 11.21
C GLY A 1073 -15.06 7.12 11.95
N GLU A 1074 -16.27 6.83 11.46
CA GLU A 1074 -17.55 7.37 11.96
C GLU A 1074 -18.57 6.24 12.20
N GLY A 1075 -18.14 5.19 12.92
CA GLY A 1075 -18.95 4.00 13.15
C GLY A 1075 -19.65 3.92 14.50
N ARG A 1076 -19.57 4.96 15.33
CA ARG A 1076 -20.12 4.91 16.69
C ARG A 1076 -21.63 5.05 16.68
N PHE A 1077 -22.36 4.00 17.09
CA PHE A 1077 -23.78 4.10 17.40
C PHE A 1077 -23.96 4.88 18.70
N SER A 1078 -24.67 6.01 18.62
CA SER A 1078 -25.14 6.77 19.78
C SER A 1078 -26.63 6.51 19.99
N LEU A 1079 -26.93 5.81 21.09
CA LEU A 1079 -28.23 5.27 21.43
C LEU A 1079 -28.65 5.82 22.81
N PRO A 1080 -29.23 7.04 22.85
CA PRO A 1080 -29.46 7.78 24.09
C PRO A 1080 -30.66 7.27 24.94
N GLY A 1081 -31.32 6.20 24.51
CA GLY A 1081 -32.39 5.49 25.22
C GLY A 1081 -31.89 4.21 25.90
N ASP A 1082 -32.80 3.42 26.45
CA ASP A 1082 -32.48 2.11 27.03
C ASP A 1082 -32.24 1.07 25.93
N GLU A 1083 -31.38 0.09 26.19
CA GLU A 1083 -31.02 -0.96 25.22
C GLU A 1083 -32.25 -1.66 24.62
N SER A 1084 -33.29 -1.92 25.43
CA SER A 1084 -34.51 -2.61 25.02
C SER A 1084 -35.38 -1.83 24.03
N GLN A 1085 -35.08 -0.55 23.78
CA GLN A 1085 -35.77 0.28 22.80
C GLN A 1085 -35.24 0.09 21.37
N TYR A 1086 -34.15 -0.65 21.20
CA TYR A 1086 -33.46 -0.85 19.93
C TYR A 1086 -33.44 -2.34 19.56
N ASN A 1087 -33.72 -2.67 18.29
CA ASN A 1087 -33.61 -4.04 17.80
C ASN A 1087 -32.15 -4.34 17.45
N ILE A 1088 -31.35 -4.63 18.48
CA ILE A 1088 -29.92 -4.95 18.33
C ILE A 1088 -29.77 -6.37 17.80
N VAL A 1089 -29.02 -6.52 16.71
CA VAL A 1089 -28.87 -7.81 16.01
C VAL A 1089 -27.42 -8.30 15.98
N ALA A 1090 -26.47 -7.43 16.32
CA ALA A 1090 -25.06 -7.78 16.42
C ALA A 1090 -24.36 -6.88 17.45
N LYS A 1091 -23.46 -7.46 18.24
CA LYS A 1091 -22.63 -6.75 19.22
C LYS A 1091 -21.16 -7.13 19.11
N TYR A 1092 -20.26 -6.18 19.33
CA TYR A 1092 -18.87 -6.49 19.57
C TYR A 1092 -18.75 -7.39 20.80
N ASN A 1093 -17.92 -8.44 20.70
CA ASN A 1093 -17.82 -9.44 21.77
C ASN A 1093 -17.17 -8.89 23.05
N ARG A 1094 -16.37 -7.82 22.92
CA ARG A 1094 -15.78 -7.04 24.01
C ARG A 1094 -16.33 -5.62 23.97
N ALA A 1095 -16.53 -5.01 25.13
CA ALA A 1095 -17.06 -3.64 25.22
C ALA A 1095 -15.94 -2.59 25.22
N GLU A 1096 -14.73 -3.00 25.61
CA GLU A 1096 -13.55 -2.17 25.74
C GLU A 1096 -12.81 -2.00 24.41
N TYR A 1097 -12.18 -0.83 24.21
CA TYR A 1097 -11.29 -0.60 23.07
C TYR A 1097 -10.04 -1.50 23.16
N PRO A 1098 -9.53 -2.06 22.05
CA PRO A 1098 -9.98 -1.92 20.66
C PRO A 1098 -11.03 -2.94 20.20
N GLY A 1099 -11.43 -3.90 21.04
CA GLY A 1099 -12.44 -4.92 20.71
C GLY A 1099 -13.82 -4.34 20.37
N ASN A 1100 -14.20 -3.24 21.03
CA ASN A 1100 -15.18 -2.27 20.53
C ASN A 1100 -14.42 -1.09 19.91
N PRO A 1101 -14.21 -1.10 18.57
CA PRO A 1101 -13.28 -0.17 17.94
C PRO A 1101 -13.80 1.28 17.89
N ASN A 1102 -15.09 1.51 18.10
CA ASN A 1102 -15.69 2.84 17.93
C ASN A 1102 -16.34 3.43 19.19
N GLY A 1103 -16.45 2.66 20.27
CA GLY A 1103 -17.10 3.13 21.51
C GLY A 1103 -18.63 3.19 21.41
N SER A 1104 -19.24 2.33 20.58
CA SER A 1104 -20.71 2.27 20.44
C SER A 1104 -21.39 1.92 21.76
N ASP A 1105 -22.53 2.58 22.02
CA ASP A 1105 -23.38 2.28 23.17
C ASP A 1105 -23.80 0.80 23.14
N PHE A 1106 -23.80 0.14 24.30
CA PHE A 1106 -24.09 -1.30 24.47
C PHE A 1106 -23.22 -2.25 23.62
N ALA A 1107 -22.07 -1.77 23.13
CA ALA A 1107 -21.20 -2.47 22.19
C ALA A 1107 -21.91 -2.87 20.89
N VAL A 1108 -22.91 -2.08 20.45
CA VAL A 1108 -23.69 -2.36 19.24
C VAL A 1108 -22.81 -2.30 18.00
N ALA A 1109 -22.98 -3.29 17.12
CA ALA A 1109 -22.35 -3.34 15.80
C ALA A 1109 -23.38 -3.33 14.66
N GLY A 1110 -24.65 -3.65 14.95
CA GLY A 1110 -25.75 -3.57 14.00
C GLY A 1110 -27.14 -3.64 14.63
N ILE A 1111 -28.11 -3.06 13.94
CA ILE A 1111 -29.53 -2.94 14.32
C ILE A 1111 -30.45 -3.24 13.13
N CYS A 1112 -31.73 -3.51 13.39
CA CYS A 1112 -32.73 -3.67 12.33
C CYS A 1112 -34.04 -2.91 12.59
N SER A 1113 -34.86 -2.78 11.55
CA SER A 1113 -36.24 -2.31 11.65
C SER A 1113 -37.08 -3.21 12.55
N ALA A 1114 -38.19 -2.67 13.07
CA ALA A 1114 -39.11 -3.39 13.98
C ALA A 1114 -39.73 -4.67 13.37
N ASP A 1115 -39.83 -4.74 12.04
CA ASP A 1115 -40.31 -5.92 11.30
C ASP A 1115 -39.17 -6.86 10.83
N GLY A 1116 -37.92 -6.53 11.18
CA GLY A 1116 -36.73 -7.33 10.87
C GLY A 1116 -36.26 -7.30 9.41
N ARG A 1117 -36.92 -6.56 8.51
CA ARG A 1117 -36.65 -6.55 7.05
C ARG A 1117 -35.48 -5.66 6.63
N HIS A 1118 -35.19 -4.62 7.41
CA HIS A 1118 -34.20 -3.61 7.07
C HIS A 1118 -33.07 -3.67 8.09
N LEU A 1119 -31.89 -4.11 7.64
CA LEU A 1119 -30.72 -4.37 8.48
C LEU A 1119 -29.63 -3.33 8.22
N ALA A 1120 -29.06 -2.75 9.27
CA ALA A 1120 -27.92 -1.85 9.17
C ALA A 1120 -26.81 -2.28 10.14
N MET A 1121 -25.57 -2.38 9.65
CA MET A 1121 -24.41 -2.72 10.47
C MET A 1121 -23.16 -1.99 10.00
N MET A 1122 -22.25 -1.69 10.94
CA MET A 1122 -20.98 -1.07 10.61
C MET A 1122 -19.92 -2.04 10.09
N PRO A 1123 -19.78 -3.26 10.64
CA PRO A 1123 -18.82 -4.25 10.14
C PRO A 1123 -19.21 -4.84 8.78
N HIS A 1124 -18.21 -5.37 8.06
CA HIS A 1124 -18.33 -5.83 6.68
C HIS A 1124 -18.45 -7.36 6.57
N LEU A 1125 -19.67 -7.90 6.58
CA LEU A 1125 -19.87 -9.36 6.45
C LEU A 1125 -19.53 -9.89 5.04
N GLU A 1126 -19.68 -9.06 4.01
CA GLU A 1126 -19.40 -9.37 2.60
C GLU A 1126 -17.90 -9.55 2.33
N ARG A 1127 -17.05 -9.07 3.25
CA ARG A 1127 -15.60 -9.24 3.22
C ARG A 1127 -15.15 -10.43 4.07
N ALA A 1128 -16.07 -11.28 4.55
CA ALA A 1128 -15.77 -12.39 5.45
C ALA A 1128 -16.55 -13.69 5.13
N ILE A 1129 -17.17 -13.80 3.94
CA ILE A 1129 -17.97 -14.97 3.54
C ILE A 1129 -17.14 -16.22 3.25
N PHE A 1130 -15.83 -16.08 3.03
CA PHE A 1130 -14.91 -17.20 2.83
C PHE A 1130 -13.83 -17.27 3.91
N PRO A 1131 -13.39 -18.47 4.33
CA PRO A 1131 -12.32 -18.61 5.33
C PRO A 1131 -11.05 -17.84 4.97
N TRP A 1132 -10.64 -17.83 3.70
CA TRP A 1132 -9.44 -17.12 3.24
C TRP A 1132 -9.57 -15.60 3.29
N GLN A 1133 -10.78 -15.04 3.34
CA GLN A 1133 -10.97 -13.59 3.54
C GLN A 1133 -10.81 -13.16 5.00
N ASN A 1134 -10.85 -14.11 5.95
CA ASN A 1134 -10.80 -13.82 7.37
C ASN A 1134 -9.33 -13.67 7.82
N ALA A 1135 -9.01 -12.62 8.58
CA ALA A 1135 -7.66 -12.43 9.11
C ALA A 1135 -7.20 -13.59 10.00
N TRP A 1136 -8.16 -14.24 10.66
CA TRP A 1136 -7.96 -15.44 11.42
C TRP A 1136 -9.20 -16.34 11.30
N TYR A 1137 -8.95 -17.62 11.07
CA TYR A 1137 -9.96 -18.67 11.05
C TYR A 1137 -9.40 -19.93 11.73
N PRO A 1138 -10.21 -20.68 12.48
CA PRO A 1138 -9.73 -21.87 13.19
C PRO A 1138 -9.03 -22.86 12.26
N ALA A 1139 -7.87 -23.35 12.69
CA ALA A 1139 -6.99 -24.17 11.85
C ALA A 1139 -7.67 -25.45 11.33
N ASP A 1140 -8.46 -26.10 12.17
CA ASP A 1140 -9.24 -27.31 11.88
C ASP A 1140 -10.41 -27.07 10.91
N ARG A 1141 -10.74 -25.81 10.61
CA ARG A 1141 -11.82 -25.41 9.71
C ARG A 1141 -11.35 -24.68 8.46
N ARG A 1142 -10.04 -24.49 8.23
CA ARG A 1142 -9.50 -23.79 7.04
C ARG A 1142 -9.96 -24.39 5.70
N ALA A 1143 -10.39 -25.65 5.69
CA ALA A 1143 -10.91 -26.35 4.52
C ALA A 1143 -12.43 -26.17 4.29
N ASP A 1144 -13.12 -25.36 5.11
CA ASP A 1144 -14.50 -24.94 4.87
C ASP A 1144 -14.60 -24.19 3.52
N ASP A 1145 -15.70 -24.36 2.81
CA ASP A 1145 -15.94 -23.67 1.53
C ASP A 1145 -16.35 -22.21 1.78
N VAL A 1146 -17.06 -21.95 2.88
CA VAL A 1146 -17.66 -20.67 3.27
C VAL A 1146 -17.70 -20.53 4.78
N THR A 1147 -17.80 -19.30 5.29
CA THR A 1147 -18.10 -19.00 6.69
C THR A 1147 -19.61 -18.88 6.91
N PRO A 1148 -20.11 -18.82 8.16
CA PRO A 1148 -21.53 -18.66 8.42
C PRO A 1148 -22.13 -17.35 7.90
N TRP A 1149 -21.32 -16.33 7.58
CA TRP A 1149 -21.82 -15.05 7.07
C TRP A 1149 -22.60 -15.21 5.75
N ILE A 1150 -22.31 -16.25 4.95
CA ILE A 1150 -23.09 -16.54 3.74
C ILE A 1150 -24.57 -16.81 4.03
N GLU A 1151 -24.88 -17.36 5.20
CA GLU A 1151 -26.25 -17.71 5.60
C GLU A 1151 -27.15 -16.47 5.68
N ALA A 1152 -26.60 -15.31 6.01
CA ALA A 1152 -27.35 -14.05 6.05
C ALA A 1152 -27.94 -13.70 4.67
N PHE A 1153 -27.17 -13.88 3.61
CA PHE A 1153 -27.60 -13.63 2.23
C PHE A 1153 -28.54 -14.74 1.73
N VAL A 1154 -28.32 -15.99 2.14
CA VAL A 1154 -29.23 -17.11 1.83
C VAL A 1154 -30.59 -16.91 2.48
N ASN A 1155 -30.63 -16.46 3.73
CA ASN A 1155 -31.87 -16.13 4.43
C ASN A 1155 -32.66 -15.03 3.69
N ALA A 1156 -31.97 -13.99 3.21
CA ALA A 1156 -32.60 -12.97 2.38
C ALA A 1156 -33.20 -13.56 1.09
N ARG A 1157 -32.47 -14.44 0.39
CA ARG A 1157 -32.97 -15.12 -0.82
C ARG A 1157 -34.22 -15.93 -0.53
N GLU A 1158 -34.19 -16.78 0.50
CA GLU A 1158 -35.34 -17.64 0.83
C GLU A 1158 -36.56 -16.82 1.26
N TRP A 1159 -36.36 -15.71 1.96
CA TRP A 1159 -37.44 -14.82 2.35
C TRP A 1159 -38.13 -14.15 1.15
N VAL A 1160 -37.34 -13.71 0.16
CA VAL A 1160 -37.86 -13.12 -1.10
C VAL A 1160 -38.58 -14.20 -1.91
N LYS A 1161 -37.96 -15.37 -2.06
CA LYS A 1161 -38.53 -16.50 -2.81
C LYS A 1161 -39.87 -16.96 -2.24
N ALA A 1162 -40.07 -16.89 -0.92
CA ALA A 1162 -41.34 -17.25 -0.28
C ALA A 1162 -42.47 -16.23 -0.52
N ARG A 1163 -42.18 -15.08 -1.14
CA ARG A 1163 -43.14 -13.99 -1.43
C ARG A 1163 -43.33 -13.72 -2.92
N GLN A 1164 -42.56 -14.40 -3.77
CA GLN A 1164 -42.79 -14.51 -5.22
C GLN A 1164 -43.76 -15.66 -5.51
#